data_AF-A0A8H7LPN6-F1
#
_entry.id   AF-A0A8H7LPN6-F1
#
_cell.length_a   1.000
_cell.length_b   1.000
_cell.length_c   1.000
_cell.angle_alpha   90.00
_cell.angle_beta   90.00
_cell.angle_gamma   90.00
#
_symmetry.space_group_name_H-M   'P 1'
#
loop_
_entity.id
_entity.type
_entity.pdbx_description
1 polymer ?
#
loop_
_entity_poly.entity_id
_entity_poly.type
_entity_poly.pdbx_seq_one_letter_code
_entity_poly.pdbx_strand_id
1 'polypeptide(L)'
;MDKRSNDRGIHTLKPQSLDGNEPSKIYEINAYELANQILEDYTQPDSKYVQGLTGALGIIHAYFTPKPSDYVEPDTWNNVRKSFSQKFVESPLQKWGFSGMDDITQQLVLKWERFGPDHQIGLVKDFFLLALDSMGLSVLNLRFNSFYKSEAVPFVGYLYELAERLSGTKSAGWAIPDPNAEQSNLNKTSAQDDNIRDKQEIDGLATIVLDRLEKAIERRVISPNKHDILSDIMQVDEKNRESSLGAVTKYLALFSIAAIGLTSSALSFATYELLMNEPARKKLQKEIDGVLQGDNCKPDHLNRMPYLTAVLEETLRLHPPVPKLAFFASEDKTINSTNISKGSKIFIDVESILKDTDPIAWGKDANKFRPERMEGIKFEDDKRLKSLEKSKDTYFGNPFITMLTKLAIVSLFQRFDFKLVDADYHLNSEQQIGPVPGNLLLHASLRGQSQSSAGVTEEPPVPQVTQTPTPNTPEKKETPIYILWGGRDGTCENYAETLLRWAPANGYKPIMAELNRYAKKDALPKDGPVIIIAATYAGYPTENAKDFHAYLSKLVAEKSTELKGVKYAVFGCGRSGWSDTYQKVPIEFDDMLTRGGAEKLIARGEFDAGRPFTADAFDDWAAKLWNVLSKRYDVTYDESLYREVYEIRQIGNADARHRILRQKDTISAVVVENRTISNPDGTLPARHIELNLRVKEACKYQPGDVISVLPTNPIEDVHRVFRHFKMPLEQEFRVEKLSSSVFETLPAGERVKVFELLINFVELGKPAQKSHLRILMKKTQNEDTKRELQSEINTSLANTIKNHLSILDYLEKYRDIELQFNEFFVMLPYMRTREYSISSSPLWKPNTLTLSYQEHKKGVSSGYLARQSPGDVIRFTWRVSSHAHFGLPERPDKDGNPVPANEAEKPVVMFATGTGIAPFRSMIQDRWVRARQGEKVGKMILFFGCRDPKKDFLYADSDLKDWMDQKNWKGERLLDVRPAFSRPPDEAAKVQSSGCKYIQDRAQKDADLLIEVYDNGARYLTCGNVAASKGLEAVGKEIVRKGHEKKGKTPPPPEEIKKFIGQIYFTDVFG
;
A
#
# COMPACT_ATOMS: atom_id res chain seq x y z
N MET A 1 -58.06 -8.36 -15.96
CA MET A 1 -57.63 -7.99 -17.33
C MET A 1 -57.06 -6.59 -17.30
N ASP A 2 -56.43 -6.18 -18.40
CA ASP A 2 -56.12 -4.79 -18.79
C ASP A 2 -55.00 -4.04 -18.05
N LYS A 3 -53.79 -4.08 -18.65
CA LYS A 3 -53.48 -3.07 -19.69
C LYS A 3 -52.16 -3.30 -20.46
N ARG A 4 -51.24 -4.14 -19.97
CA ARG A 4 -49.95 -4.40 -20.67
C ARG A 4 -49.95 -5.55 -21.68
N SER A 5 -50.94 -6.46 -21.67
CA SER A 5 -50.94 -7.65 -22.55
C SER A 5 -51.45 -7.41 -23.97
N ASN A 6 -52.11 -6.28 -24.23
CA ASN A 6 -52.84 -6.04 -25.50
C ASN A 6 -52.12 -5.08 -26.45
N ASP A 7 -50.95 -4.59 -26.07
CA ASP A 7 -50.19 -3.58 -26.81
C ASP A 7 -48.78 -4.16 -27.09
N ARG A 8 -48.72 -5.24 -27.89
CA ARG A 8 -47.48 -5.80 -28.44
C ARG A 8 -47.22 -5.15 -29.80
N GLY A 9 -46.15 -4.37 -29.94
CA GLY A 9 -45.88 -3.67 -31.20
C GLY A 9 -44.69 -2.71 -31.15
N ILE A 10 -44.84 -1.55 -31.78
CA ILE A 10 -43.90 -0.43 -31.76
C ILE A 10 -44.55 0.71 -30.97
N HIS A 11 -44.02 1.05 -29.81
CA HIS A 11 -44.49 2.18 -29.02
C HIS A 11 -43.63 3.40 -29.31
N THR A 12 -44.27 4.53 -29.67
CA THR A 12 -43.55 5.80 -29.78
C THR A 12 -43.49 6.44 -28.40
N LEU A 13 -42.29 6.50 -27.80
CA LEU A 13 -42.07 7.18 -26.53
C LEU A 13 -42.02 8.70 -26.76
N LYS A 14 -42.40 9.49 -25.75
CA LYS A 14 -42.33 10.95 -25.83
C LYS A 14 -40.88 11.38 -26.08
N PRO A 15 -40.59 12.22 -27.08
CA PRO A 15 -39.22 12.66 -27.30
C PRO A 15 -38.75 13.58 -26.17
N GLN A 16 -37.72 13.15 -25.46
CA GLN A 16 -36.98 14.01 -24.54
C GLN A 16 -35.88 14.74 -25.33
N SER A 17 -35.96 16.08 -25.38
CA SER A 17 -34.84 16.89 -25.84
C SER A 17 -33.80 16.95 -24.73
N LEU A 18 -32.62 16.38 -24.99
CA LEU A 18 -31.50 16.35 -24.05
C LEU A 18 -30.35 17.28 -24.46
N ASP A 19 -30.22 17.56 -25.76
CA ASP A 19 -29.08 18.30 -26.34
C ASP A 19 -29.47 19.54 -27.18
N GLY A 20 -30.72 20.00 -27.11
CA GLY A 20 -31.18 21.23 -27.80
C GLY A 20 -31.31 21.16 -29.33
N ASN A 21 -30.93 20.05 -29.97
CA ASN A 21 -31.26 19.73 -31.37
C ASN A 21 -32.67 19.13 -31.51
N GLU A 22 -33.17 19.01 -32.75
CA GLU A 22 -34.50 18.46 -33.04
C GLU A 22 -34.75 17.11 -32.35
N PRO A 23 -35.98 16.87 -31.85
CA PRO A 23 -36.32 15.67 -31.11
C PRO A 23 -36.25 14.40 -32.00
N SER A 24 -35.13 13.68 -31.91
CA SER A 24 -35.02 12.31 -32.44
C SER A 24 -36.13 11.44 -31.85
N LYS A 25 -36.93 10.82 -32.73
CA LYS A 25 -38.04 9.94 -32.31
C LYS A 25 -37.48 8.72 -31.60
N ILE A 26 -38.18 8.30 -30.55
CA ILE A 26 -37.85 7.12 -29.76
C ILE A 26 -38.94 6.07 -29.98
N TYR A 27 -38.52 4.88 -30.36
CA TYR A 27 -39.37 3.70 -30.53
C TYR A 27 -38.96 2.61 -29.55
N GLU A 28 -39.92 2.02 -28.85
CA GLU A 28 -39.72 0.86 -27.98
C GLU A 28 -40.46 -0.36 -28.58
N ILE A 29 -39.77 -1.49 -28.63
CA ILE A 29 -40.23 -2.73 -29.27
C ILE A 29 -40.24 -3.84 -28.23
N ASN A 30 -41.42 -4.39 -28.01
CA ASN A 30 -41.71 -5.49 -27.07
C ASN A 30 -42.26 -6.74 -27.78
N ALA A 31 -42.31 -6.73 -29.12
CA ALA A 31 -42.87 -7.79 -29.94
C ALA A 31 -41.78 -8.63 -30.61
N TYR A 32 -41.82 -9.95 -30.36
CA TYR A 32 -40.84 -10.95 -30.81
C TYR A 32 -40.44 -10.84 -32.29
N GLU A 33 -41.43 -10.73 -33.17
CA GLU A 33 -41.24 -10.77 -34.63
C GLU A 33 -40.46 -9.54 -35.12
N LEU A 34 -40.73 -8.37 -34.53
CA LEU A 34 -40.06 -7.12 -34.83
C LEU A 34 -38.67 -7.07 -34.20
N ALA A 35 -38.53 -7.57 -32.97
CA ALA A 35 -37.23 -7.70 -32.32
C ALA A 35 -36.29 -8.62 -33.12
N ASN A 36 -36.77 -9.80 -33.53
CA ASN A 36 -36.01 -10.73 -34.37
C ASN A 36 -35.60 -10.09 -35.70
N GLN A 37 -36.52 -9.39 -36.39
CA GLN A 37 -36.22 -8.73 -37.65
C GLN A 37 -35.04 -7.73 -37.51
N ILE A 38 -35.04 -6.92 -36.45
CA ILE A 38 -33.99 -5.92 -36.20
C ILE A 38 -32.67 -6.58 -35.79
N LEU A 39 -32.72 -7.63 -34.96
CA LEU A 39 -31.51 -8.36 -34.54
C LEU A 39 -30.89 -9.14 -35.71
N GLU A 40 -31.71 -9.75 -36.58
CA GLU A 40 -31.26 -10.43 -37.80
C GLU A 40 -30.60 -9.43 -38.77
N ASP A 41 -31.25 -8.30 -39.05
CA ASP A 41 -30.69 -7.18 -39.83
C ASP A 41 -29.39 -6.62 -39.19
N TYR A 42 -29.31 -6.56 -37.85
CA TYR A 42 -28.11 -6.09 -37.12
C TYR A 42 -26.91 -7.02 -37.31
N THR A 43 -27.13 -8.33 -37.32
CA THR A 43 -26.06 -9.33 -37.49
C THR A 43 -25.47 -9.42 -38.91
N GLN A 44 -26.06 -8.74 -39.91
CA GLN A 44 -25.57 -8.79 -41.29
C GLN A 44 -24.32 -7.92 -41.51
N PRO A 45 -23.40 -8.28 -42.44
CA PRO A 45 -22.21 -7.49 -42.75
C PRO A 45 -22.50 -6.04 -43.19
N ASP A 46 -23.64 -5.82 -43.84
CA ASP A 46 -24.11 -4.55 -44.40
C ASP A 46 -25.22 -3.92 -43.54
N SER A 47 -25.17 -4.16 -42.22
CA SER A 47 -26.22 -3.73 -41.29
C SER A 47 -26.57 -2.25 -41.39
N LYS A 48 -27.89 -1.99 -41.32
CA LYS A 48 -28.49 -0.65 -41.34
C LYS A 48 -28.87 -0.14 -39.94
N TYR A 49 -28.30 -0.76 -38.91
CA TYR A 49 -28.46 -0.37 -37.51
C TYR A 49 -27.09 -0.21 -36.85
N VAL A 50 -26.87 0.93 -36.19
CA VAL A 50 -25.69 1.15 -35.35
C VAL A 50 -26.05 0.86 -33.90
N GLN A 51 -25.21 0.10 -33.19
CA GLN A 51 -25.47 -0.28 -31.81
C GLN A 51 -25.31 0.94 -30.89
N GLY A 52 -26.39 1.32 -30.21
CA GLY A 52 -26.42 2.47 -29.30
C GLY A 52 -26.13 2.08 -27.84
N LEU A 53 -26.61 0.91 -27.43
CA LEU A 53 -26.62 0.41 -26.04
C LEU A 53 -27.29 1.36 -25.03
N THR A 54 -27.55 0.88 -23.82
CA THR A 54 -28.27 1.63 -22.77
C THR A 54 -27.58 1.51 -21.42
N GLY A 55 -27.91 2.41 -20.49
CA GLY A 55 -27.41 2.39 -19.11
C GLY A 55 -25.88 2.42 -19.02
N ALA A 56 -25.33 1.74 -18.01
CA ALA A 56 -23.90 1.63 -17.77
C ALA A 56 -23.11 1.15 -19.01
N LEU A 57 -23.60 0.10 -19.68
CA LEU A 57 -22.95 -0.45 -20.87
C LEU A 57 -22.96 0.53 -22.05
N GLY A 58 -24.03 1.31 -22.22
CA GLY A 58 -24.12 2.39 -23.21
C GLY A 58 -23.14 3.54 -22.95
N ILE A 59 -22.94 3.90 -21.68
CA ILE A 59 -21.94 4.90 -21.28
C ILE A 59 -20.52 4.39 -21.56
N ILE A 60 -20.20 3.16 -21.13
CA ILE A 60 -18.90 2.52 -21.38
C ILE A 60 -18.64 2.46 -22.89
N HIS A 61 -19.64 2.09 -23.69
CA HIS A 61 -19.55 2.10 -25.15
C HIS A 61 -19.26 3.51 -25.70
N ALA A 62 -20.11 4.50 -25.41
CA ALA A 62 -19.94 5.87 -25.92
C ALA A 62 -18.64 6.55 -25.45
N TYR A 63 -18.02 6.05 -24.38
CA TYR A 63 -16.73 6.53 -23.87
C TYR A 63 -15.54 6.03 -24.70
N PHE A 64 -15.49 4.73 -25.02
CA PHE A 64 -14.38 4.15 -25.80
C PHE A 64 -14.55 4.26 -27.32
N THR A 65 -15.79 4.47 -27.80
CA THR A 65 -16.12 4.45 -29.24
C THR A 65 -16.34 5.86 -29.81
N PRO A 66 -15.93 6.13 -31.06
CA PRO A 66 -16.20 7.41 -31.71
C PRO A 66 -17.71 7.61 -31.92
N LYS A 67 -18.19 8.85 -31.82
CA LYS A 67 -19.60 9.16 -32.16
C LYS A 67 -19.89 8.79 -33.60
N PRO A 68 -20.93 8.00 -33.90
CA PRO A 68 -21.33 7.68 -35.26
C PRO A 68 -21.67 8.97 -36.04
N SER A 69 -20.91 9.26 -37.09
CA SER A 69 -21.22 10.34 -38.03
C SER A 69 -22.38 9.91 -38.92
N ASP A 70 -23.44 10.71 -39.02
CA ASP A 70 -24.66 10.40 -39.76
C ASP A 70 -25.25 9.00 -39.47
N TYR A 71 -25.06 8.51 -38.25
CA TYR A 71 -25.46 7.17 -37.79
C TYR A 71 -24.79 6.04 -38.57
N VAL A 72 -23.50 6.21 -38.88
CA VAL A 72 -22.61 5.19 -39.48
C VAL A 72 -21.36 5.03 -38.60
N GLU A 73 -20.96 3.79 -38.32
CA GLU A 73 -19.70 3.46 -37.63
C GLU A 73 -18.51 3.68 -38.59
N PRO A 74 -17.41 4.36 -38.18
CA PRO A 74 -16.22 4.52 -39.01
C PRO A 74 -15.62 3.17 -39.44
N ASP A 75 -15.16 3.06 -40.69
CA ASP A 75 -14.66 1.80 -41.26
C ASP A 75 -13.59 1.10 -40.40
N THR A 76 -12.65 1.86 -39.84
CA THR A 76 -11.62 1.34 -38.92
C THR A 76 -12.24 0.64 -37.70
N TRP A 77 -13.30 1.22 -37.11
CA TRP A 77 -13.99 0.64 -35.96
C TRP A 77 -14.81 -0.59 -36.35
N ASN A 78 -15.56 -0.49 -37.45
CA ASN A 78 -16.31 -1.60 -38.03
C ASN A 78 -15.41 -2.81 -38.34
N ASN A 79 -14.22 -2.59 -38.92
CA ASN A 79 -13.26 -3.64 -39.25
C ASN A 79 -12.65 -4.29 -38.01
N VAL A 80 -12.31 -3.50 -36.98
CA VAL A 80 -11.84 -4.04 -35.68
C VAL A 80 -12.95 -4.86 -35.01
N ARG A 81 -14.18 -4.34 -34.91
CA ARG A 81 -15.34 -5.04 -34.35
C ARG A 81 -15.61 -6.36 -35.07
N LYS A 82 -15.64 -6.35 -36.40
CA LYS A 82 -15.82 -7.56 -37.24
C LYS A 82 -14.71 -8.58 -36.99
N SER A 83 -13.44 -8.16 -36.93
CA SER A 83 -12.33 -9.09 -36.72
C SER A 83 -12.27 -9.67 -35.30
N PHE A 84 -12.54 -8.87 -34.26
CA PHE A 84 -12.72 -9.39 -32.90
C PHE A 84 -13.82 -10.46 -32.87
N SER A 85 -14.97 -10.17 -33.46
CA SER A 85 -16.13 -11.09 -33.47
C SER A 85 -15.83 -12.40 -34.21
N GLN A 86 -15.12 -12.33 -35.34
CA GLN A 86 -14.70 -13.52 -36.11
C GLN A 86 -13.62 -14.37 -35.43
N LYS A 87 -12.76 -13.76 -34.60
CA LYS A 87 -11.63 -14.44 -33.93
C LYS A 87 -11.97 -14.94 -32.52
N PHE A 88 -12.97 -14.33 -31.86
CA PHE A 88 -13.57 -14.79 -30.61
C PHE A 88 -14.69 -15.83 -30.79
N VAL A 89 -14.59 -16.69 -31.80
CA VAL A 89 -15.50 -17.83 -31.97
C VAL A 89 -15.08 -19.04 -31.12
N GLU A 90 -15.94 -20.04 -31.04
CA GLU A 90 -15.77 -21.15 -30.09
C GLU A 90 -14.48 -21.95 -30.31
N SER A 91 -14.08 -22.20 -31.56
CA SER A 91 -12.89 -23.02 -31.89
C SER A 91 -11.56 -22.40 -31.42
N PRO A 92 -11.23 -21.12 -31.70
CA PRO A 92 -10.08 -20.43 -31.10
C PRO A 92 -10.12 -20.39 -29.56
N LEU A 93 -11.29 -20.21 -28.96
CA LEU A 93 -11.45 -20.22 -27.50
C LEU A 93 -11.18 -21.61 -26.91
N GLN A 94 -11.72 -22.68 -27.48
CA GLN A 94 -11.42 -24.06 -27.06
C GLN A 94 -9.92 -24.39 -27.23
N LYS A 95 -9.30 -23.92 -28.32
CA LYS A 95 -7.90 -24.23 -28.67
C LYS A 95 -6.87 -23.47 -27.87
N TRP A 96 -7.11 -22.18 -27.60
CA TRP A 96 -6.12 -21.26 -27.01
C TRP A 96 -6.57 -20.60 -25.71
N GLY A 97 -7.88 -20.40 -25.52
CA GLY A 97 -8.42 -19.72 -24.35
C GLY A 97 -8.75 -20.64 -23.17
N PHE A 98 -9.23 -21.86 -23.42
CA PHE A 98 -9.79 -22.74 -22.39
C PHE A 98 -8.80 -23.07 -21.27
N SER A 99 -7.53 -23.34 -21.57
CA SER A 99 -6.53 -23.67 -20.56
C SER A 99 -6.26 -22.52 -19.58
N GLY A 100 -6.34 -21.27 -20.04
CA GLY A 100 -6.29 -20.09 -19.17
C GLY A 100 -7.58 -19.88 -18.36
N MET A 101 -8.74 -20.21 -18.93
CA MET A 101 -10.02 -20.15 -18.21
C MET A 101 -10.07 -21.20 -17.10
N ASP A 102 -9.66 -22.44 -17.39
CA ASP A 102 -9.58 -23.55 -16.44
C ASP A 102 -8.59 -23.23 -15.33
N ASP A 103 -7.36 -22.81 -15.65
CA ASP A 103 -6.36 -22.40 -14.65
C ASP A 103 -6.93 -21.38 -13.64
N ILE A 104 -7.53 -20.29 -14.10
CA ILE A 104 -8.12 -19.29 -13.19
C ILE A 104 -9.38 -19.83 -12.47
N THR A 105 -10.17 -20.69 -13.11
CA THR A 105 -11.33 -21.35 -12.47
C THR A 105 -10.89 -22.28 -11.35
N GLN A 106 -9.85 -23.11 -11.55
CA GLN A 106 -9.25 -23.95 -10.52
C GLN A 106 -8.67 -23.10 -9.39
N GLN A 107 -8.11 -21.92 -9.68
CA GLN A 107 -7.65 -20.99 -8.63
C GLN A 107 -8.82 -20.45 -7.79
N LEU A 108 -10.00 -20.19 -8.37
CA LEU A 108 -11.21 -19.83 -7.61
C LEU A 108 -11.71 -21.01 -6.76
N VAL A 109 -11.76 -22.22 -7.32
CA VAL A 109 -12.14 -23.45 -6.60
C VAL A 109 -11.20 -23.67 -5.41
N LEU A 110 -9.89 -23.62 -5.62
CA LEU A 110 -8.88 -23.77 -4.56
C LEU A 110 -8.98 -22.66 -3.51
N LYS A 111 -9.30 -21.42 -3.91
CA LYS A 111 -9.55 -20.31 -2.98
C LYS A 111 -10.72 -20.64 -2.05
N TRP A 112 -11.87 -21.06 -2.59
CA TRP A 112 -13.06 -21.38 -1.79
C TRP A 112 -12.86 -22.62 -0.92
N GLU A 113 -12.26 -23.68 -1.46
CA GLU A 113 -11.92 -24.91 -0.71
C GLU A 113 -11.01 -24.60 0.49
N ARG A 114 -10.03 -23.73 0.29
CA ARG A 114 -9.09 -23.32 1.33
C ARG A 114 -9.72 -22.47 2.45
N PHE A 115 -10.76 -21.71 2.15
CA PHE A 115 -11.47 -20.92 3.16
C PHE A 115 -12.42 -21.77 4.03
N GLY A 116 -12.89 -22.90 3.51
CA GLY A 116 -13.72 -23.86 4.24
C GLY A 116 -15.19 -23.43 4.39
N PRO A 117 -16.03 -24.31 4.99
CA PRO A 117 -17.48 -24.18 4.97
C PRO A 117 -18.02 -22.94 5.70
N ASP A 118 -17.32 -22.45 6.73
CA ASP A 118 -17.80 -21.35 7.57
C ASP A 118 -17.45 -19.95 7.02
N HIS A 119 -16.76 -19.86 5.88
CA HIS A 119 -16.41 -18.58 5.27
C HIS A 119 -17.58 -18.00 4.46
N GLN A 120 -17.83 -16.70 4.61
CA GLN A 120 -18.81 -15.97 3.82
C GLN A 120 -18.19 -15.51 2.50
N ILE A 121 -18.68 -16.05 1.38
CA ILE A 121 -18.19 -15.77 0.03
C ILE A 121 -19.09 -14.72 -0.63
N GLY A 122 -18.49 -13.62 -1.09
CA GLY A 122 -19.17 -12.59 -1.89
C GLY A 122 -19.12 -12.90 -3.38
N LEU A 123 -20.21 -13.45 -3.92
CA LEU A 123 -20.26 -14.01 -5.29
C LEU A 123 -19.89 -13.01 -6.38
N VAL A 124 -20.56 -11.86 -6.43
CA VAL A 124 -20.44 -10.89 -7.54
C VAL A 124 -19.00 -10.41 -7.72
N LYS A 125 -18.28 -10.20 -6.61
CA LYS A 125 -16.87 -9.78 -6.62
C LYS A 125 -15.95 -10.90 -7.11
N ASP A 126 -16.16 -12.12 -6.63
CA ASP A 126 -15.34 -13.26 -6.99
C ASP A 126 -15.52 -13.68 -8.46
N PHE A 127 -16.76 -13.62 -8.98
CA PHE A 127 -17.04 -13.85 -10.40
C PHE A 127 -16.56 -12.71 -11.31
N PHE A 128 -16.54 -11.46 -10.84
CA PHE A 128 -15.89 -10.37 -11.56
C PHE A 128 -14.37 -10.63 -11.69
N LEU A 129 -13.70 -10.99 -10.59
CA LEU A 129 -12.27 -11.29 -10.58
C LEU A 129 -11.92 -12.54 -11.41
N LEU A 130 -12.78 -13.57 -11.40
CA LEU A 130 -12.68 -14.74 -12.27
C LEU A 130 -12.66 -14.32 -13.75
N ALA A 131 -13.68 -13.58 -14.20
CA ALA A 131 -13.79 -13.18 -15.59
C ALA A 131 -12.62 -12.26 -16.02
N LEU A 132 -12.16 -11.38 -15.13
CA LEU A 132 -11.00 -10.53 -15.36
C LEU A 132 -9.69 -11.30 -15.50
N ASP A 133 -9.36 -12.18 -14.56
CA ASP A 133 -8.11 -12.95 -14.62
C ASP A 133 -8.14 -13.98 -15.75
N SER A 134 -9.29 -14.62 -16.02
CA SER A 134 -9.46 -15.52 -17.17
C SER A 134 -9.26 -14.79 -18.48
N MET A 135 -9.83 -13.59 -18.67
CA MET A 135 -9.59 -12.80 -19.87
C MET A 135 -8.14 -12.32 -19.96
N GLY A 136 -7.56 -11.88 -18.85
CA GLY A 136 -6.14 -11.54 -18.76
C GLY A 136 -5.27 -12.67 -19.29
N LEU A 137 -5.48 -13.90 -18.82
CA LEU A 137 -4.64 -15.03 -19.18
C LEU A 137 -4.97 -15.62 -20.55
N SER A 138 -6.25 -15.77 -20.90
CA SER A 138 -6.73 -16.43 -22.12
C SER A 138 -6.71 -15.54 -23.36
N VAL A 139 -6.83 -14.22 -23.19
CA VAL A 139 -6.83 -13.25 -24.31
C VAL A 139 -5.51 -12.50 -24.38
N LEU A 140 -5.07 -11.93 -23.24
CA LEU A 140 -3.88 -11.05 -23.20
C LEU A 140 -2.58 -11.82 -22.90
N ASN A 141 -2.66 -13.08 -22.48
CA ASN A 141 -1.56 -13.86 -21.90
C ASN A 141 -0.85 -13.07 -20.77
N LEU A 142 -1.64 -12.37 -19.94
CA LEU A 142 -1.23 -11.63 -18.74
C LEU A 142 -1.84 -12.29 -17.50
N ARG A 143 -1.00 -12.64 -16.51
CA ARG A 143 -1.48 -13.26 -15.26
C ARG A 143 -1.50 -12.23 -14.13
N PHE A 144 -2.69 -11.84 -13.67
CA PHE A 144 -2.83 -10.86 -12.59
C PHE A 144 -2.67 -11.53 -11.20
N ASN A 145 -3.21 -12.73 -11.03
CA ASN A 145 -3.25 -13.51 -9.79
C ASN A 145 -4.10 -12.80 -8.71
N SER A 146 -5.27 -12.29 -9.11
CA SER A 146 -6.13 -11.44 -8.26
C SER A 146 -6.71 -12.17 -7.04
N PHE A 147 -6.76 -13.51 -7.06
CA PHE A 147 -7.20 -14.32 -5.91
C PHE A 147 -6.16 -14.47 -4.79
N TYR A 148 -4.88 -14.19 -5.06
CA TYR A 148 -3.77 -14.44 -4.13
C TYR A 148 -3.32 -13.19 -3.36
N LYS A 149 -3.59 -12.01 -3.90
CA LYS A 149 -3.14 -10.72 -3.37
C LYS A 149 -4.21 -10.06 -2.49
N SER A 150 -3.78 -9.42 -1.41
CA SER A 150 -4.62 -8.62 -0.49
C SER A 150 -5.04 -7.28 -1.13
N GLU A 151 -4.16 -6.69 -1.94
CA GLU A 151 -4.45 -5.52 -2.78
C GLU A 151 -4.60 -5.95 -4.25
N ALA A 152 -5.56 -5.37 -4.97
CA ALA A 152 -5.70 -5.59 -6.40
C ALA A 152 -4.42 -5.20 -7.15
N VAL A 153 -4.03 -5.97 -8.18
CA VAL A 153 -2.95 -5.55 -9.08
C VAL A 153 -3.32 -4.16 -9.61
N PRO A 154 -2.41 -3.16 -9.66
CA PRO A 154 -2.82 -1.79 -9.98
C PRO A 154 -3.65 -1.66 -11.27
N PHE A 155 -3.33 -2.42 -12.32
CA PHE A 155 -4.16 -2.49 -13.53
C PHE A 155 -5.58 -3.01 -13.30
N VAL A 156 -5.73 -4.09 -12.52
CA VAL A 156 -7.02 -4.66 -12.11
C VAL A 156 -7.82 -3.65 -11.28
N GLY A 157 -7.16 -2.96 -10.35
CA GLY A 157 -7.77 -1.87 -9.57
C GLY A 157 -8.27 -0.74 -10.46
N TYR A 158 -7.43 -0.23 -11.36
CA TYR A 158 -7.83 0.85 -12.28
C TYR A 158 -8.93 0.44 -13.26
N LEU A 159 -8.93 -0.81 -13.75
CA LEU A 159 -9.97 -1.30 -14.66
C LEU A 159 -11.31 -1.52 -13.94
N TYR A 160 -11.27 -2.01 -12.69
CA TYR A 160 -12.46 -2.12 -11.83
C TYR A 160 -13.03 -0.74 -11.47
N GLU A 161 -12.19 0.17 -10.98
CA GLU A 161 -12.59 1.53 -10.60
C GLU A 161 -13.12 2.32 -11.81
N LEU A 162 -12.51 2.18 -12.98
CA LEU A 162 -12.99 2.79 -14.22
C LEU A 162 -14.36 2.23 -14.62
N ALA A 163 -14.56 0.92 -14.53
CA ALA A 163 -15.84 0.29 -14.83
C ALA A 163 -16.96 0.70 -13.85
N GLU A 164 -16.66 0.76 -12.55
CA GLU A 164 -17.56 1.20 -11.49
C GLU A 164 -17.96 2.67 -11.69
N ARG A 165 -16.98 3.56 -11.88
CA ARG A 165 -17.23 4.99 -12.12
C ARG A 165 -18.02 5.23 -13.40
N LEU A 166 -17.65 4.62 -14.53
CA LEU A 166 -18.41 4.74 -15.78
C LEU A 166 -19.86 4.28 -15.57
N SER A 167 -20.08 3.16 -14.87
CA SER A 167 -21.42 2.65 -14.57
C SER A 167 -22.27 3.60 -13.70
N GLY A 168 -21.63 4.42 -12.86
CA GLY A 168 -22.29 5.42 -12.01
C GLY A 168 -22.51 6.80 -12.63
N THR A 169 -21.97 7.08 -13.83
CA THR A 169 -22.09 8.42 -14.44
C THR A 169 -23.48 8.70 -15.01
N LYS A 170 -23.89 9.98 -14.99
CA LYS A 170 -25.20 10.43 -15.50
C LYS A 170 -25.21 10.84 -16.98
N SER A 171 -24.03 11.07 -17.58
CA SER A 171 -23.93 11.57 -18.96
C SER A 171 -22.60 11.20 -19.60
N ALA A 172 -22.64 10.49 -20.74
CA ALA A 172 -21.47 10.23 -21.56
C ALA A 172 -21.80 10.35 -23.07
N GLY A 173 -21.36 11.45 -23.66
CA GLY A 173 -21.33 11.65 -25.12
C GLY A 173 -22.70 11.48 -25.79
N TRP A 174 -22.87 10.36 -26.47
CA TRP A 174 -24.02 10.05 -27.33
C TRP A 174 -24.79 8.81 -26.87
N ALA A 175 -24.47 8.26 -25.69
CA ALA A 175 -25.16 7.11 -25.11
C ALA A 175 -26.68 7.34 -25.05
N ILE A 176 -27.45 6.28 -25.29
CA ILE A 176 -28.91 6.35 -25.23
C ILE A 176 -29.35 6.20 -23.76
N PRO A 177 -30.04 7.20 -23.16
CA PRO A 177 -30.54 7.09 -21.78
C PRO A 177 -31.63 6.02 -21.67
N ASP A 178 -31.75 5.38 -20.51
CA ASP A 178 -32.91 4.51 -20.23
C ASP A 178 -34.14 5.40 -19.91
N PRO A 179 -35.23 5.34 -20.71
CA PRO A 179 -36.43 6.15 -20.49
C PRO A 179 -37.13 5.89 -19.14
N ASN A 180 -36.80 4.82 -18.42
CA ASN A 180 -37.37 4.51 -17.10
C ASN A 180 -36.56 5.08 -15.91
N ALA A 181 -35.38 5.66 -16.12
CA ALA A 181 -34.46 6.03 -15.05
C ALA A 181 -34.87 7.29 -14.23
N GLU A 182 -35.85 8.06 -14.68
CA GLU A 182 -36.20 9.36 -14.07
C GLU A 182 -36.90 9.29 -12.69
N GLN A 183 -37.45 8.14 -12.30
CA GLN A 183 -38.26 8.05 -11.07
C GLN A 183 -37.44 7.88 -9.76
N SER A 184 -36.14 7.58 -9.81
CA SER A 184 -35.36 7.21 -8.62
C SER A 184 -34.45 8.31 -8.05
N ASN A 185 -34.30 9.48 -8.69
CA ASN A 185 -33.22 10.42 -8.39
C ASN A 185 -33.63 11.92 -8.34
N LEU A 186 -34.73 12.25 -7.65
CA LEU A 186 -35.20 13.64 -7.52
C LEU A 186 -34.43 14.54 -6.52
N ASN A 187 -33.45 14.01 -5.77
CA ASN A 187 -32.73 14.78 -4.73
C ASN A 187 -31.20 14.69 -4.88
N LYS A 188 -30.59 15.66 -5.61
CA LYS A 188 -29.24 16.21 -5.39
C LYS A 188 -28.91 17.32 -6.41
N THR A 189 -29.04 18.57 -5.98
CA THR A 189 -28.70 19.78 -6.76
C THR A 189 -27.29 20.28 -6.45
N SER A 190 -26.27 19.78 -7.16
CA SER A 190 -24.88 20.30 -7.15
C SER A 190 -24.10 20.02 -8.46
N ALA A 191 -24.79 20.02 -9.61
CA ALA A 191 -24.41 19.21 -10.76
C ALA A 191 -23.58 19.91 -11.89
N GLN A 192 -22.56 20.72 -11.57
CA GLN A 192 -21.61 21.21 -12.59
C GLN A 192 -20.14 20.96 -12.22
N ASP A 193 -19.65 21.42 -11.07
CA ASP A 193 -18.25 21.20 -10.69
C ASP A 193 -17.94 19.72 -10.37
N ASP A 194 -18.86 19.01 -9.71
CA ASP A 194 -18.76 17.57 -9.45
C ASP A 194 -18.64 16.78 -10.77
N ASN A 195 -19.45 17.12 -11.79
CA ASN A 195 -19.42 16.48 -13.11
C ASN A 195 -18.10 16.72 -13.88
N ILE A 196 -17.48 17.90 -13.73
CA ILE A 196 -16.17 18.19 -14.35
C ILE A 196 -15.07 17.38 -13.65
N ARG A 197 -15.13 17.27 -12.33
CA ARG A 197 -14.16 16.52 -11.53
C ARG A 197 -14.25 15.01 -11.79
N ASP A 198 -15.46 14.45 -11.75
CA ASP A 198 -15.68 13.03 -12.02
C ASP A 198 -15.20 12.66 -13.42
N LYS A 199 -15.45 13.52 -14.42
CA LYS A 199 -14.92 13.35 -15.77
C LYS A 199 -13.40 13.36 -15.83
N GLN A 200 -12.73 14.28 -15.14
CA GLN A 200 -11.25 14.32 -15.08
C GLN A 200 -10.66 13.07 -14.40
N GLU A 201 -11.30 12.57 -13.33
CA GLU A 201 -10.87 11.36 -12.65
C GLU A 201 -11.07 10.11 -13.54
N ILE A 202 -12.19 10.03 -14.28
CA ILE A 202 -12.46 8.98 -15.29
C ILE A 202 -11.46 9.04 -16.47
N ASP A 203 -11.21 10.23 -17.02
CA ASP A 203 -10.27 10.43 -18.14
C ASP A 203 -8.82 10.06 -17.74
N GLY A 204 -8.44 10.34 -16.49
CA GLY A 204 -7.18 9.88 -15.90
C GLY A 204 -7.10 8.35 -15.80
N LEU A 205 -8.12 7.70 -15.25
CA LEU A 205 -8.18 6.23 -15.11
C LEU A 205 -8.19 5.54 -16.48
N ALA A 206 -8.96 6.05 -17.44
CA ALA A 206 -9.01 5.54 -18.80
C ALA A 206 -7.66 5.66 -19.51
N THR A 207 -6.96 6.79 -19.34
CA THR A 207 -5.61 6.97 -19.88
C THR A 207 -4.64 5.91 -19.34
N ILE A 208 -4.69 5.62 -18.03
CA ILE A 208 -3.86 4.58 -17.40
C ILE A 208 -4.21 3.17 -17.90
N VAL A 209 -5.50 2.87 -18.09
CA VAL A 209 -5.96 1.58 -18.63
C VAL A 209 -5.51 1.40 -20.09
N LEU A 210 -5.71 2.41 -20.93
CA LEU A 210 -5.34 2.39 -22.34
C LEU A 210 -3.82 2.28 -22.53
N ASP A 211 -3.02 3.09 -21.82
CA ASP A 211 -1.55 3.02 -21.84
C ASP A 211 -1.01 1.64 -21.46
N ARG A 212 -1.62 0.98 -20.47
CA ARG A 212 -1.22 -0.37 -20.03
C ARG A 212 -1.62 -1.45 -21.03
N LEU A 213 -2.78 -1.32 -21.68
CA LEU A 213 -3.19 -2.23 -22.75
C LEU A 213 -2.32 -2.04 -23.99
N GLU A 214 -2.05 -0.80 -24.40
CA GLU A 214 -1.17 -0.45 -25.52
C GLU A 214 0.24 -1.03 -25.30
N LYS A 215 0.86 -0.80 -24.14
CA LYS A 215 2.16 -1.41 -23.79
C LYS A 215 2.14 -2.93 -23.74
N ALA A 216 1.02 -3.57 -23.42
CA ALA A 216 0.89 -5.02 -23.49
C ALA A 216 0.85 -5.51 -24.94
N ILE A 217 0.15 -4.79 -25.82
CA ILE A 217 0.06 -5.03 -27.26
C ILE A 217 1.44 -4.81 -27.92
N GLU A 218 2.11 -3.69 -27.67
CA GLU A 218 3.46 -3.37 -28.18
C GLU A 218 4.49 -4.44 -27.82
N ARG A 219 4.52 -4.89 -26.56
CA ARG A 219 5.42 -5.97 -26.11
C ARG A 219 5.17 -7.29 -26.84
N ARG A 220 3.94 -7.54 -27.33
CA ARG A 220 3.61 -8.72 -28.14
C ARG A 220 4.24 -8.62 -29.54
N VAL A 221 4.22 -7.44 -30.17
CA VAL A 221 4.84 -7.19 -31.50
C VAL A 221 6.33 -7.56 -31.50
N ILE A 222 7.03 -7.32 -30.39
CA ILE A 222 8.48 -7.49 -30.27
C ILE A 222 8.87 -8.95 -29.92
N SER A 223 7.92 -9.85 -29.64
CA SER A 223 8.21 -11.23 -29.21
C SER A 223 7.20 -12.26 -29.76
N PRO A 224 7.34 -12.70 -31.02
CA PRO A 224 6.32 -13.48 -31.74
C PRO A 224 6.11 -14.94 -31.30
N ASN A 225 6.83 -15.43 -30.28
CA ASN A 225 7.00 -16.87 -30.03
C ASN A 225 5.81 -17.59 -29.35
N LYS A 226 4.59 -17.03 -29.40
CA LYS A 226 3.34 -17.70 -29.01
C LYS A 226 2.18 -17.21 -29.88
N HIS A 227 1.49 -18.13 -30.54
CA HIS A 227 0.18 -17.89 -31.16
C HIS A 227 -0.87 -17.75 -30.04
N ASP A 228 -1.64 -16.67 -30.02
CA ASP A 228 -2.77 -16.45 -29.11
C ASP A 228 -3.83 -15.55 -29.75
N ILE A 229 -4.97 -15.39 -29.07
CA ILE A 229 -6.14 -14.66 -29.57
C ILE A 229 -5.79 -13.20 -29.90
N LEU A 230 -4.96 -12.55 -29.07
CA LEU A 230 -4.50 -11.17 -29.33
C LEU A 230 -3.61 -11.10 -30.57
N SER A 231 -2.68 -12.04 -30.75
CA SER A 231 -1.82 -12.13 -31.93
C SER A 231 -2.61 -12.34 -33.22
N ASP A 232 -3.68 -13.13 -33.17
CA ASP A 232 -4.60 -13.30 -34.29
C ASP A 232 -5.35 -11.98 -34.57
N ILE A 233 -5.87 -11.31 -33.54
CA ILE A 233 -6.56 -10.01 -33.66
C ILE A 233 -5.65 -8.93 -34.24
N MET A 234 -4.35 -8.95 -33.93
CA MET A 234 -3.38 -7.97 -34.43
C MET A 234 -3.03 -8.12 -35.92
N GLN A 235 -3.47 -9.19 -36.60
CA GLN A 235 -3.33 -9.35 -38.05
C GLN A 235 -4.37 -8.55 -38.87
N VAL A 236 -5.05 -7.57 -38.26
CA VAL A 236 -6.02 -6.71 -38.94
C VAL A 236 -5.29 -5.60 -39.69
N ASP A 237 -5.43 -5.63 -41.02
CA ASP A 237 -4.95 -4.65 -42.00
C ASP A 237 -3.50 -4.18 -41.80
N GLU A 238 -2.54 -5.03 -42.19
CA GLU A 238 -1.11 -4.71 -42.17
C GLU A 238 -0.75 -3.39 -42.88
N LYS A 239 -1.58 -2.91 -43.82
CA LYS A 239 -1.35 -1.64 -44.54
C LYS A 239 -1.63 -0.39 -43.69
N ASN A 240 -2.40 -0.52 -42.60
CA ASN A 240 -2.86 0.60 -41.75
C ASN A 240 -2.62 0.32 -40.26
N ARG A 241 -1.46 -0.28 -39.93
CA ARG A 241 -1.15 -0.80 -38.58
C ARG A 241 -1.14 0.28 -37.49
N GLU A 242 -0.60 1.46 -37.76
CA GLU A 242 -0.53 2.56 -36.78
C GLU A 242 -1.91 3.19 -36.50
N SER A 243 -2.72 3.44 -37.54
CA SER A 243 -4.08 3.99 -37.38
C SER A 243 -5.06 2.99 -36.77
N SER A 244 -4.79 1.68 -36.89
CA SER A 244 -5.61 0.62 -36.29
C SER A 244 -5.28 0.34 -34.82
N LEU A 245 -4.04 0.58 -34.36
CA LEU A 245 -3.61 0.27 -32.99
C LEU A 245 -4.46 0.95 -31.92
N GLY A 246 -4.70 2.26 -32.05
CA GLY A 246 -5.54 3.01 -31.10
C GLY A 246 -7.00 2.56 -31.09
N ALA A 247 -7.53 2.08 -32.23
CA ALA A 247 -8.87 1.49 -32.31
C ALA A 247 -8.91 0.11 -31.64
N VAL A 248 -7.92 -0.74 -31.88
CA VAL A 248 -7.77 -2.05 -31.22
C VAL A 248 -7.66 -1.91 -29.70
N THR A 249 -6.83 -0.99 -29.20
CA THR A 249 -6.65 -0.76 -27.75
C THR A 249 -7.96 -0.30 -27.08
N LYS A 250 -8.71 0.62 -27.72
CA LYS A 250 -10.01 1.08 -27.22
C LYS A 250 -11.09 -0.01 -27.29
N TYR A 251 -11.13 -0.78 -28.37
CA TYR A 251 -12.04 -1.92 -28.50
C TYR A 251 -11.74 -2.99 -27.44
N LEU A 252 -10.45 -3.24 -27.16
CA LEU A 252 -10.02 -4.18 -26.14
C LEU A 252 -10.39 -3.71 -24.73
N ALA A 253 -10.31 -2.41 -24.42
CA ALA A 253 -10.75 -1.84 -23.15
C ALA A 253 -12.27 -1.96 -22.96
N LEU A 254 -13.05 -1.60 -23.99
CA LEU A 254 -14.51 -1.77 -24.04
C LEU A 254 -14.90 -3.24 -23.83
N PHE A 255 -14.35 -4.14 -24.65
CA PHE A 255 -14.56 -5.57 -24.57
C PHE A 255 -14.22 -6.09 -23.18
N SER A 256 -13.12 -5.60 -22.61
CA SER A 256 -12.67 -6.00 -21.28
C SER A 256 -13.72 -5.71 -20.23
N ILE A 257 -14.16 -4.45 -20.12
CA ILE A 257 -15.13 -4.04 -19.10
C ILE A 257 -16.48 -4.75 -19.33
N ALA A 258 -16.96 -4.78 -20.57
CA ALA A 258 -18.24 -5.39 -20.92
C ALA A 258 -18.28 -6.90 -20.64
N ALA A 259 -17.34 -7.66 -21.17
CA ALA A 259 -17.35 -9.13 -21.04
C ALA A 259 -17.22 -9.57 -19.57
N ILE A 260 -16.39 -8.89 -18.77
CA ILE A 260 -16.27 -9.17 -17.33
C ILE A 260 -17.60 -8.96 -16.59
N GLY A 261 -18.23 -7.79 -16.78
CA GLY A 261 -19.48 -7.45 -16.12
C GLY A 261 -20.62 -8.41 -16.47
N LEU A 262 -20.78 -8.72 -17.75
CA LEU A 262 -21.81 -9.64 -18.24
C LEU A 262 -21.56 -11.09 -17.77
N THR A 263 -20.30 -11.51 -17.64
CA THR A 263 -19.96 -12.83 -17.09
C THR A 263 -20.28 -12.91 -15.59
N SER A 264 -19.94 -11.87 -14.82
CA SER A 264 -20.27 -11.83 -13.39
C SER A 264 -21.79 -11.85 -13.16
N SER A 265 -22.55 -11.12 -13.98
CA SER A 265 -24.02 -11.15 -14.00
C SER A 265 -24.57 -12.57 -14.24
N ALA A 266 -24.18 -13.20 -15.35
CA ALA A 266 -24.65 -14.54 -15.71
C ALA A 266 -24.30 -15.61 -14.66
N LEU A 267 -23.06 -15.60 -14.15
CA LEU A 267 -22.63 -16.53 -13.10
C LEU A 267 -23.37 -16.32 -11.77
N SER A 268 -23.59 -15.07 -11.37
CA SER A 268 -24.25 -14.74 -10.11
C SER A 268 -25.71 -15.19 -10.11
N PHE A 269 -26.44 -14.93 -11.20
CA PHE A 269 -27.83 -15.38 -11.33
C PHE A 269 -27.96 -16.89 -11.54
N ALA A 270 -27.08 -17.52 -12.34
CA ALA A 270 -27.09 -18.98 -12.50
C ALA A 270 -26.84 -19.69 -11.16
N THR A 271 -25.90 -19.17 -10.36
CA THR A 271 -25.66 -19.68 -9.01
C THR A 271 -26.88 -19.48 -8.13
N TYR A 272 -27.44 -18.25 -8.07
CA TYR A 272 -28.63 -17.93 -7.29
C TYR A 272 -29.82 -18.87 -7.59
N GLU A 273 -30.18 -19.05 -8.86
CA GLU A 273 -31.32 -19.89 -9.25
C GLU A 273 -31.10 -21.38 -8.92
N LEU A 274 -29.86 -21.88 -9.03
CA LEU A 274 -29.51 -23.23 -8.57
C LEU A 274 -29.55 -23.37 -7.04
N LEU A 275 -29.31 -22.31 -6.27
CA LEU A 275 -29.49 -22.35 -4.81
C LEU A 275 -30.98 -22.40 -4.43
N MET A 276 -31.81 -21.62 -5.11
CA MET A 276 -33.26 -21.55 -4.86
C MET A 276 -34.04 -22.74 -5.44
N ASN A 277 -33.46 -23.50 -6.37
CA ASN A 277 -34.07 -24.68 -7.00
C ASN A 277 -33.23 -25.95 -6.76
N GLU A 278 -33.43 -26.57 -5.60
CA GLU A 278 -32.74 -27.82 -5.22
C GLU A 278 -32.93 -28.99 -6.22
N PRO A 279 -34.14 -29.25 -6.79
CA PRO A 279 -34.30 -30.26 -7.84
C PRO A 279 -33.40 -30.02 -9.06
N ALA A 280 -33.34 -28.78 -9.56
CA ALA A 280 -32.49 -28.43 -10.69
C ALA A 280 -31.00 -28.60 -10.36
N ARG A 281 -30.58 -28.12 -9.18
CA ARG A 281 -29.19 -28.32 -8.68
C ARG A 281 -28.80 -29.78 -8.61
N LYS A 282 -29.67 -30.65 -8.06
CA LYS A 282 -29.41 -32.10 -7.97
C LYS A 282 -29.36 -32.77 -9.34
N LYS A 283 -30.21 -32.36 -10.28
CA LYS A 283 -30.18 -32.88 -11.67
C LYS A 283 -28.89 -32.44 -12.39
N LEU A 284 -28.45 -31.20 -12.21
CA LEU A 284 -27.18 -30.70 -12.75
C LEU A 284 -25.96 -31.41 -12.15
N GLN A 285 -25.88 -31.54 -10.81
CA GLN A 285 -24.80 -32.28 -10.15
C GLN A 285 -24.70 -33.72 -10.68
N LYS A 286 -25.83 -34.40 -10.90
CA LYS A 286 -25.86 -35.76 -11.48
C LYS A 286 -25.35 -35.82 -12.93
N GLU A 287 -25.64 -34.80 -13.75
CA GLU A 287 -25.08 -34.71 -15.11
C GLU A 287 -23.56 -34.49 -15.08
N ILE A 288 -23.10 -33.55 -14.25
CA ILE A 288 -21.67 -33.26 -14.02
C ILE A 288 -20.94 -34.54 -13.61
N ASP A 289 -21.48 -35.30 -12.67
CA ASP A 289 -20.85 -36.52 -12.16
C ASP A 289 -20.77 -37.63 -13.22
N GLY A 290 -21.82 -37.80 -14.02
CA GLY A 290 -21.84 -38.81 -15.09
C GLY A 290 -20.88 -38.50 -16.24
N VAL A 291 -20.68 -37.21 -16.56
CA VAL A 291 -19.82 -36.76 -17.66
C VAL A 291 -18.35 -36.63 -17.25
N LEU A 292 -18.08 -36.19 -16.02
CA LEU A 292 -16.71 -36.01 -15.50
C LEU A 292 -16.14 -37.26 -14.82
N GLN A 293 -16.96 -38.07 -14.15
CA GLN A 293 -16.53 -39.30 -13.46
C GLN A 293 -15.39 -39.09 -12.43
N GLY A 294 -15.23 -37.86 -11.93
CA GLY A 294 -14.16 -37.46 -11.00
C GLY A 294 -12.96 -36.75 -11.65
N ASP A 295 -12.85 -36.73 -12.98
CA ASP A 295 -11.82 -35.97 -13.72
C ASP A 295 -12.07 -34.45 -13.67
N ASN A 296 -11.02 -33.66 -13.94
CA ASN A 296 -11.15 -32.23 -14.23
C ASN A 296 -11.92 -31.99 -15.55
N CYS A 297 -12.56 -30.82 -15.67
CA CYS A 297 -13.29 -30.45 -16.87
C CYS A 297 -12.36 -30.20 -18.07
N LYS A 298 -12.69 -30.78 -19.22
CA LYS A 298 -12.00 -30.59 -20.52
C LYS A 298 -12.99 -29.92 -21.51
N PRO A 299 -12.54 -29.31 -22.62
CA PRO A 299 -13.45 -28.64 -23.58
C PRO A 299 -14.62 -29.55 -24.04
N ASP A 300 -14.30 -30.78 -24.44
CA ASP A 300 -15.29 -31.79 -24.90
C ASP A 300 -16.27 -32.24 -23.81
N HIS A 301 -16.00 -31.95 -22.53
CA HIS A 301 -16.92 -32.28 -21.44
C HIS A 301 -18.12 -31.33 -21.43
N LEU A 302 -17.90 -30.03 -21.68
CA LEU A 302 -18.97 -29.02 -21.69
C LEU A 302 -20.00 -29.25 -22.80
N ASN A 303 -19.57 -29.83 -23.92
CA ASN A 303 -20.43 -30.15 -25.06
C ASN A 303 -21.29 -31.41 -24.83
N ARG A 304 -21.01 -32.18 -23.78
CA ARG A 304 -21.76 -33.38 -23.38
C ARG A 304 -22.72 -33.13 -22.20
N MET A 305 -22.94 -31.86 -21.83
CA MET A 305 -23.79 -31.43 -20.73
C MET A 305 -25.00 -30.60 -21.25
N PRO A 306 -26.02 -31.26 -21.83
CA PRO A 306 -27.23 -30.57 -22.31
C PRO A 306 -28.02 -29.90 -21.18
N TYR A 307 -28.07 -30.47 -19.97
CA TYR A 307 -28.81 -29.87 -18.85
C TYR A 307 -28.09 -28.64 -18.26
N LEU A 308 -26.76 -28.63 -18.21
CA LEU A 308 -25.98 -27.40 -17.95
C LEU A 308 -26.34 -26.29 -18.95
N THR A 309 -26.45 -26.64 -20.23
CA THR A 309 -26.87 -25.66 -21.25
C THR A 309 -28.28 -25.17 -20.95
N ALA A 310 -29.22 -26.08 -20.68
CA ALA A 310 -30.60 -25.75 -20.31
C ALA A 310 -30.71 -24.84 -19.06
N VAL A 311 -29.86 -25.06 -18.05
CA VAL A 311 -29.72 -24.24 -16.83
C VAL A 311 -29.30 -22.80 -17.16
N LEU A 312 -28.28 -22.62 -18.02
CA LEU A 312 -27.82 -21.29 -18.40
C LEU A 312 -28.84 -20.58 -19.29
N GLU A 313 -29.49 -21.30 -20.20
CA GLU A 313 -30.53 -20.76 -21.08
C GLU A 313 -31.74 -20.24 -20.30
N GLU A 314 -32.23 -21.01 -19.32
CA GLU A 314 -33.31 -20.58 -18.43
C GLU A 314 -32.86 -19.43 -17.50
N THR A 315 -31.59 -19.42 -17.09
CA THR A 315 -31.01 -18.28 -16.34
C THR A 315 -31.05 -17.01 -17.17
N LEU A 316 -30.56 -17.04 -18.42
CA LEU A 316 -30.53 -15.88 -19.32
C LEU A 316 -31.93 -15.42 -19.73
N ARG A 317 -32.93 -16.33 -19.76
CA ARG A 317 -34.34 -15.97 -19.93
C ARG A 317 -34.89 -15.17 -18.74
N LEU A 318 -34.57 -15.59 -17.51
CA LEU A 318 -35.05 -14.93 -16.29
C LEU A 318 -34.19 -13.75 -15.83
N HIS A 319 -32.93 -13.67 -16.23
CA HIS A 319 -32.01 -12.61 -15.81
C HIS A 319 -31.05 -12.28 -16.96
N PRO A 320 -31.54 -11.69 -18.07
CA PRO A 320 -30.69 -11.31 -19.19
C PRO A 320 -29.64 -10.28 -18.75
N PRO A 321 -28.33 -10.52 -18.96
CA PRO A 321 -27.27 -9.59 -18.58
C PRO A 321 -27.37 -8.21 -19.27
N VAL A 322 -28.13 -8.13 -20.37
CA VAL A 322 -28.52 -6.86 -21.02
C VAL A 322 -30.06 -6.84 -21.16
N PRO A 323 -30.79 -6.28 -20.18
CA PRO A 323 -32.27 -6.22 -20.20
C PRO A 323 -32.86 -5.41 -21.36
N LYS A 324 -32.16 -4.38 -21.82
CA LYS A 324 -32.58 -3.50 -22.92
C LYS A 324 -31.46 -3.29 -23.93
N LEU A 325 -31.70 -3.67 -25.19
CA LEU A 325 -30.83 -3.30 -26.31
C LEU A 325 -31.30 -1.99 -26.93
N ALA A 326 -30.37 -1.20 -27.49
CA ALA A 326 -30.72 0.00 -28.23
C ALA A 326 -29.87 0.18 -29.49
N PHE A 327 -30.51 0.75 -30.51
CA PHE A 327 -29.99 0.92 -31.87
C PHE A 327 -30.35 2.30 -32.42
N PHE A 328 -29.54 2.79 -33.36
CA PHE A 328 -29.88 3.92 -34.23
C PHE A 328 -30.22 3.42 -35.64
N ALA A 329 -31.30 3.94 -36.24
CA ALA A 329 -31.59 3.72 -37.65
C ALA A 329 -30.63 4.53 -38.54
N SER A 330 -29.87 3.89 -39.45
CA SER A 330 -28.93 4.60 -40.33
C SER A 330 -29.57 5.20 -41.59
N GLU A 331 -30.81 4.80 -41.90
CA GLU A 331 -31.64 5.30 -43.01
C GLU A 331 -33.14 5.33 -42.62
N ASP A 332 -33.97 5.90 -43.49
CA ASP A 332 -35.43 5.81 -43.38
C ASP A 332 -35.90 4.38 -43.74
N LYS A 333 -36.66 3.73 -42.86
CA LYS A 333 -37.17 2.36 -43.06
C LYS A 333 -38.57 2.18 -42.47
N THR A 334 -39.43 1.43 -43.15
CA THR A 334 -40.74 1.03 -42.63
C THR A 334 -40.63 -0.32 -41.92
N ILE A 335 -41.04 -0.39 -40.65
CA ILE A 335 -41.19 -1.64 -39.89
C ILE A 335 -42.65 -1.77 -39.48
N ASN A 336 -43.32 -2.85 -39.87
CA ASN A 336 -44.73 -3.14 -39.59
C ASN A 336 -45.65 -1.90 -39.72
N SER A 337 -45.66 -1.30 -40.92
CA SER A 337 -46.40 -0.07 -41.26
C SER A 337 -46.04 1.21 -40.47
N THR A 338 -45.02 1.18 -39.61
CA THR A 338 -44.47 2.37 -38.92
C THR A 338 -43.23 2.87 -39.64
N ASN A 339 -43.22 4.16 -40.03
CA ASN A 339 -42.05 4.78 -40.66
C ASN A 339 -41.05 5.26 -39.60
N ILE A 340 -39.92 4.57 -39.53
CA ILE A 340 -38.77 4.92 -38.70
C ILE A 340 -37.83 5.76 -39.55
N SER A 341 -37.68 7.04 -39.21
CA SER A 341 -36.76 7.94 -39.91
C SER A 341 -35.31 7.70 -39.48
N LYS A 342 -34.36 8.02 -40.36
CA LYS A 342 -32.92 8.06 -40.07
C LYS A 342 -32.65 8.82 -38.77
N GLY A 343 -31.80 8.25 -37.92
CA GLY A 343 -31.45 8.83 -36.61
C GLY A 343 -32.46 8.59 -35.49
N SER A 344 -33.57 7.90 -35.75
CA SER A 344 -34.47 7.44 -34.68
C SER A 344 -33.76 6.46 -33.76
N LYS A 345 -34.06 6.53 -32.46
CA LYS A 345 -33.57 5.60 -31.44
C LYS A 345 -34.57 4.47 -31.28
N ILE A 346 -34.11 3.23 -31.37
CA ILE A 346 -34.94 2.03 -31.22
C ILE A 346 -34.46 1.25 -30.01
N PHE A 347 -35.37 0.94 -29.08
CA PHE A 347 -35.13 0.07 -27.94
C PHE A 347 -35.80 -1.29 -28.18
N ILE A 348 -35.13 -2.37 -27.79
CA ILE A 348 -35.72 -3.71 -27.66
C ILE A 348 -35.70 -4.07 -26.18
N ASP A 349 -36.87 -4.25 -25.58
CA ASP A 349 -37.01 -4.71 -24.19
C ASP A 349 -36.87 -6.24 -24.14
N VAL A 350 -35.61 -6.69 -24.12
CA VAL A 350 -35.22 -8.10 -24.09
C VAL A 350 -35.76 -8.77 -22.83
N GLU A 351 -35.74 -8.10 -21.69
CA GLU A 351 -36.29 -8.64 -20.44
C GLU A 351 -37.80 -8.91 -20.52
N SER A 352 -38.61 -7.95 -20.96
CA SER A 352 -40.07 -8.17 -21.11
C SER A 352 -40.39 -9.23 -22.16
N ILE A 353 -39.60 -9.32 -23.23
CA ILE A 353 -39.72 -10.34 -24.28
C ILE A 353 -39.44 -11.75 -23.71
N LEU A 354 -38.40 -11.92 -22.90
CA LEU A 354 -37.99 -13.22 -22.35
C LEU A 354 -38.82 -13.67 -21.13
N LYS A 355 -39.30 -12.71 -20.33
CA LYS A 355 -40.15 -12.93 -19.14
C LYS A 355 -41.64 -12.94 -19.44
N ASP A 356 -42.05 -12.90 -20.71
CA ASP A 356 -43.45 -12.68 -21.10
C ASP A 356 -44.42 -13.57 -20.30
N THR A 357 -45.23 -12.90 -19.48
CA THR A 357 -46.14 -13.56 -18.53
C THR A 357 -47.39 -14.14 -19.19
N ASP A 358 -47.52 -14.07 -20.51
CA ASP A 358 -48.57 -14.72 -21.29
C ASP A 358 -48.64 -16.24 -20.96
N PRO A 359 -49.72 -16.71 -20.32
CA PRO A 359 -49.83 -18.11 -19.91
C PRO A 359 -49.92 -19.09 -21.09
N ILE A 360 -50.21 -18.61 -22.30
CA ILE A 360 -50.19 -19.41 -23.53
C ILE A 360 -48.75 -19.60 -24.02
N ALA A 361 -47.91 -18.59 -23.81
CA ALA A 361 -46.50 -18.61 -24.20
C ALA A 361 -45.65 -19.48 -23.26
N TRP A 362 -45.54 -19.09 -21.99
CA TRP A 362 -44.60 -19.71 -21.04
C TRP A 362 -45.29 -20.50 -19.92
N GLY A 363 -46.62 -20.54 -19.89
CA GLY A 363 -47.39 -21.17 -18.81
C GLY A 363 -47.54 -20.27 -17.59
N LYS A 364 -48.38 -20.69 -16.63
CA LYS A 364 -48.61 -19.94 -15.37
C LYS A 364 -47.38 -19.89 -14.45
N ASP A 365 -46.36 -20.69 -14.75
CA ASP A 365 -45.07 -20.80 -14.08
C ASP A 365 -43.92 -20.11 -14.85
N ALA A 366 -44.24 -19.16 -15.76
CA ALA A 366 -43.27 -18.41 -16.57
C ALA A 366 -42.14 -17.73 -15.76
N ASN A 367 -42.47 -17.21 -14.57
CA ASN A 367 -41.53 -16.53 -13.67
C ASN A 367 -40.78 -17.48 -12.71
N LYS A 368 -40.94 -18.80 -12.87
CA LYS A 368 -40.20 -19.80 -12.08
C LYS A 368 -39.07 -20.38 -12.92
N PHE A 369 -37.88 -20.47 -12.33
CA PHE A 369 -36.73 -21.13 -12.92
C PHE A 369 -37.00 -22.63 -13.12
N ARG A 370 -37.05 -23.06 -14.38
CA ARG A 370 -37.31 -24.44 -14.78
C ARG A 370 -36.48 -24.81 -16.02
N PRO A 371 -35.22 -25.26 -15.84
CA PRO A 371 -34.33 -25.63 -16.94
C PRO A 371 -34.91 -26.65 -17.91
N GLU A 372 -35.84 -27.51 -17.47
CA GLU A 372 -36.53 -28.51 -18.31
C GLU A 372 -37.28 -27.90 -19.50
N ARG A 373 -37.55 -26.58 -19.48
CA ARG A 373 -38.10 -25.84 -20.63
C ARG A 373 -37.13 -25.76 -21.80
N MET A 374 -35.83 -25.85 -21.56
CA MET A 374 -34.78 -25.62 -22.56
C MET A 374 -34.14 -26.93 -23.05
N GLU A 375 -34.53 -28.08 -22.48
CA GLU A 375 -34.03 -29.40 -22.90
C GLU A 375 -34.56 -29.79 -24.29
N GLY A 376 -33.65 -30.05 -25.22
CA GLY A 376 -33.99 -30.57 -26.55
C GLY A 376 -34.64 -29.58 -27.51
N ILE A 377 -34.75 -28.30 -27.15
CA ILE A 377 -35.32 -27.27 -28.03
C ILE A 377 -34.29 -26.81 -29.07
N LYS A 378 -34.78 -26.59 -30.30
CA LYS A 378 -34.10 -25.79 -31.32
C LYS A 378 -34.62 -24.35 -31.26
N PHE A 379 -33.71 -23.39 -31.07
CA PHE A 379 -34.05 -21.97 -30.96
C PHE A 379 -34.72 -21.42 -32.24
N GLU A 380 -34.43 -22.03 -33.40
CA GLU A 380 -35.00 -21.69 -34.71
C GLU A 380 -36.52 -21.94 -34.81
N ASP A 381 -37.05 -22.94 -34.09
CA ASP A 381 -38.44 -23.39 -34.19
C ASP A 381 -39.42 -22.52 -33.36
N ASP A 382 -38.91 -21.72 -32.41
CA ASP A 382 -39.72 -20.84 -31.56
C ASP A 382 -39.23 -19.39 -31.66
N LYS A 383 -40.09 -18.51 -32.20
CA LYS A 383 -39.77 -17.08 -32.41
C LYS A 383 -39.28 -16.36 -31.16
N ARG A 384 -39.64 -16.81 -29.96
CA ARG A 384 -39.31 -16.17 -28.68
C ARG A 384 -37.91 -16.57 -28.21
N LEU A 385 -37.56 -17.84 -28.40
CA LEU A 385 -36.21 -18.35 -28.18
C LEU A 385 -35.24 -17.87 -29.26
N LYS A 386 -35.71 -17.69 -30.50
CA LYS A 386 -34.95 -16.97 -31.52
C LYS A 386 -34.55 -15.56 -31.05
N SER A 387 -35.42 -14.84 -30.32
CA SER A 387 -35.06 -13.54 -29.72
C SER A 387 -33.99 -13.68 -28.63
N LEU A 388 -34.05 -14.74 -27.80
CA LEU A 388 -33.02 -15.05 -26.80
C LEU A 388 -31.66 -15.29 -27.48
N GLU A 389 -31.60 -16.19 -28.45
CA GLU A 389 -30.40 -16.51 -29.22
C GLU A 389 -29.82 -15.26 -29.91
N LYS A 390 -30.65 -14.56 -30.70
CA LYS A 390 -30.22 -13.35 -31.43
C LYS A 390 -29.84 -12.18 -30.53
N SER A 391 -30.39 -12.09 -29.32
CA SER A 391 -29.95 -11.07 -28.36
C SER A 391 -28.51 -11.32 -27.87
N LYS A 392 -28.12 -12.58 -27.66
CA LYS A 392 -26.75 -12.94 -27.23
C LYS A 392 -25.70 -12.66 -28.29
N ASP A 393 -26.04 -12.77 -29.58
CA ASP A 393 -25.18 -12.38 -30.70
C ASP A 393 -24.76 -10.89 -30.62
N THR A 394 -25.52 -10.06 -29.88
CA THR A 394 -25.19 -8.64 -29.64
C THR A 394 -24.32 -8.38 -28.40
N TYR A 395 -24.08 -9.39 -27.56
CA TYR A 395 -23.29 -9.24 -26.32
C TYR A 395 -21.79 -9.32 -26.62
N PHE A 396 -21.03 -8.36 -26.08
CA PHE A 396 -19.57 -8.31 -26.23
C PHE A 396 -18.92 -9.57 -25.64
N GLY A 397 -18.41 -10.45 -26.50
CA GLY A 397 -17.71 -11.66 -26.09
C GLY A 397 -18.61 -12.83 -25.68
N ASN A 398 -19.85 -12.93 -26.19
CA ASN A 398 -20.77 -14.04 -25.86
C ASN A 398 -20.13 -15.45 -25.83
N PRO A 399 -19.27 -15.87 -26.78
CA PRO A 399 -18.61 -17.18 -26.71
C PRO A 399 -17.64 -17.33 -25.52
N PHE A 400 -16.95 -16.25 -25.13
CA PHE A 400 -16.11 -16.21 -23.92
C PHE A 400 -16.99 -16.31 -22.66
N ILE A 401 -18.04 -15.49 -22.58
CA ILE A 401 -18.99 -15.47 -21.45
C ILE A 401 -19.59 -16.86 -21.26
N THR A 402 -20.10 -17.48 -22.32
CA THR A 402 -20.73 -18.80 -22.30
C THR A 402 -19.76 -19.89 -21.84
N MET A 403 -18.54 -19.92 -22.41
CA MET A 403 -17.54 -20.95 -22.09
C MET A 403 -17.07 -20.85 -20.63
N LEU A 404 -16.75 -19.65 -20.15
CA LEU A 404 -16.31 -19.44 -18.78
C LEU A 404 -17.44 -19.68 -17.78
N THR A 405 -18.66 -19.27 -18.09
CA THR A 405 -19.84 -19.53 -17.25
C THR A 405 -20.09 -21.03 -17.10
N LYS A 406 -20.07 -21.79 -18.21
CA LYS A 406 -20.18 -23.25 -18.20
C LYS A 406 -19.08 -23.89 -17.35
N LEU A 407 -17.81 -23.54 -17.59
CA LEU A 407 -16.65 -24.10 -16.90
C LEU A 407 -16.67 -23.84 -15.39
N ALA A 408 -17.03 -22.63 -14.98
CA ALA A 408 -17.09 -22.25 -13.57
C ALA A 408 -18.26 -22.92 -12.85
N ILE A 409 -19.47 -22.94 -13.42
CA ILE A 409 -20.61 -23.68 -12.84
C ILE A 409 -20.25 -25.18 -12.69
N VAL A 410 -19.67 -25.80 -13.72
CA VAL A 410 -19.24 -27.21 -13.65
C VAL A 410 -18.23 -27.43 -12.53
N SER A 411 -17.15 -26.66 -12.48
CA SER A 411 -16.07 -26.85 -11.50
C SER A 411 -16.55 -26.59 -10.06
N LEU A 412 -17.43 -25.60 -9.88
CA LEU A 412 -17.98 -25.23 -8.57
C LEU A 412 -19.00 -26.27 -8.07
N PHE A 413 -19.96 -26.69 -8.88
CA PHE A 413 -20.99 -27.66 -8.48
C PHE A 413 -20.48 -29.12 -8.51
N GLN A 414 -19.35 -29.40 -9.17
CA GLN A 414 -18.58 -30.64 -8.98
C GLN A 414 -17.94 -30.69 -7.59
N ARG A 415 -17.39 -29.57 -7.10
CA ARG A 415 -16.57 -29.55 -5.88
C ARG A 415 -17.36 -29.28 -4.60
N PHE A 416 -18.41 -28.44 -4.67
CA PHE A 416 -19.09 -27.91 -3.50
C PHE A 416 -20.59 -28.19 -3.46
N ASP A 417 -21.09 -28.34 -2.24
CA ASP A 417 -22.45 -28.03 -1.86
C ASP A 417 -22.50 -26.63 -1.22
N PHE A 418 -23.61 -25.93 -1.44
CA PHE A 418 -23.75 -24.51 -1.09
C PHE A 418 -24.94 -24.27 -0.16
N LYS A 419 -24.77 -23.33 0.78
CA LYS A 419 -25.82 -22.77 1.63
C LYS A 419 -25.76 -21.24 1.58
N LEU A 420 -26.90 -20.56 1.63
CA LEU A 420 -26.93 -19.11 1.79
C LEU A 420 -26.44 -18.74 3.20
N VAL A 421 -25.79 -17.57 3.34
CA VAL A 421 -25.47 -16.99 4.65
C VAL A 421 -26.75 -16.47 5.33
N ASP A 422 -27.60 -15.82 4.55
CA ASP A 422 -28.94 -15.41 4.95
C ASP A 422 -29.96 -16.39 4.33
N ALA A 423 -30.60 -17.19 5.17
CA ALA A 423 -31.57 -18.19 4.74
C ALA A 423 -32.89 -17.55 4.24
N ASP A 424 -33.19 -16.32 4.67
CA ASP A 424 -34.40 -15.57 4.30
C ASP A 424 -34.14 -14.58 3.16
N TYR A 425 -32.98 -14.65 2.50
CA TYR A 425 -32.60 -13.75 1.41
C TYR A 425 -33.67 -13.66 0.31
N HIS A 426 -34.11 -12.42 0.05
CA HIS A 426 -34.98 -12.09 -1.08
C HIS A 426 -34.18 -11.38 -2.16
N LEU A 427 -34.43 -11.74 -3.43
CA LEU A 427 -33.68 -11.20 -4.55
C LEU A 427 -33.86 -9.67 -4.67
N ASN A 428 -32.83 -8.93 -4.27
CA ASN A 428 -32.63 -7.54 -4.63
C ASN A 428 -31.76 -7.49 -5.88
N SER A 429 -32.21 -6.87 -6.97
CA SER A 429 -31.40 -6.69 -8.18
C SER A 429 -30.70 -5.34 -8.15
N GLU A 430 -29.38 -5.35 -8.12
CA GLU A 430 -28.54 -4.15 -8.19
C GLU A 430 -28.02 -3.94 -9.62
N GLN A 431 -28.01 -2.69 -10.08
CA GLN A 431 -27.51 -2.34 -11.41
C GLN A 431 -26.02 -2.02 -11.35
N GLN A 432 -25.20 -2.82 -12.03
CA GLN A 432 -23.80 -2.52 -12.34
C GLN A 432 -23.65 -2.39 -13.87
N ILE A 433 -22.57 -2.89 -14.45
CA ILE A 433 -22.39 -3.02 -15.91
C ILE A 433 -23.56 -3.79 -16.55
N GLY A 434 -24.04 -4.83 -15.86
CA GLY A 434 -25.34 -5.47 -16.03
C GLY A 434 -26.03 -5.64 -14.66
N PRO A 435 -27.25 -6.20 -14.60
CA PRO A 435 -27.91 -6.51 -13.33
C PRO A 435 -27.15 -7.62 -12.57
N VAL A 436 -27.16 -7.58 -11.24
CA VAL A 436 -26.59 -8.61 -10.36
C VAL A 436 -27.47 -8.80 -9.10
N PRO A 437 -27.46 -9.98 -8.45
CA PRO A 437 -28.07 -10.13 -7.13
C PRO A 437 -27.26 -9.37 -6.06
N GLY A 438 -27.88 -8.37 -5.45
CA GLY A 438 -27.27 -7.48 -4.46
C GLY A 438 -26.99 -8.17 -3.12
N ASN A 439 -25.78 -8.02 -2.59
CA ASN A 439 -25.36 -8.57 -1.30
C ASN A 439 -25.57 -10.10 -1.10
N LEU A 440 -25.63 -10.88 -2.18
CA LEU A 440 -25.77 -12.33 -2.10
C LEU A 440 -24.48 -12.99 -1.57
N LEU A 441 -24.53 -13.47 -0.33
CA LEU A 441 -23.43 -14.16 0.35
C LEU A 441 -23.74 -15.65 0.55
N LEU A 442 -22.75 -16.51 0.34
CA LEU A 442 -22.89 -17.96 0.55
C LEU A 442 -21.77 -18.60 1.37
N HIS A 443 -22.03 -19.81 1.84
CA HIS A 443 -21.11 -20.77 2.42
C HIS A 443 -20.93 -21.95 1.43
N ALA A 444 -19.69 -22.44 1.28
CA ALA A 444 -19.34 -23.52 0.35
C ALA A 444 -18.62 -24.68 1.08
N SER A 445 -19.24 -25.85 1.12
CA SER A 445 -18.71 -27.07 1.76
C SER A 445 -18.35 -28.12 0.72
N LEU A 446 -17.26 -28.89 0.93
CA LEU A 446 -16.86 -29.95 -0.01
C LEU A 446 -17.94 -31.03 -0.14
N ARG A 447 -18.37 -31.28 -1.38
CA ARG A 447 -19.42 -32.24 -1.71
C ARG A 447 -18.97 -33.67 -1.45
N GLY A 448 -19.84 -34.50 -0.89
CA GLY A 448 -19.58 -35.91 -0.62
C GLY A 448 -18.74 -36.20 0.63
N GLN A 449 -18.13 -35.18 1.27
CA GLN A 449 -17.86 -35.30 2.70
C GLN A 449 -19.21 -35.29 3.40
N SER A 450 -19.55 -36.38 4.10
CA SER A 450 -20.71 -36.36 4.99
C SER A 450 -20.55 -35.17 5.91
N GLN A 451 -21.57 -34.30 6.00
CA GLN A 451 -21.72 -33.51 7.22
C GLN A 451 -21.90 -34.53 8.34
N SER A 452 -20.81 -34.86 9.01
CA SER A 452 -20.89 -35.33 10.38
C SER A 452 -21.56 -34.20 11.14
N SER A 453 -22.86 -34.34 11.31
CA SER A 453 -23.47 -34.16 12.62
C SER A 453 -22.74 -35.09 13.61
N ALA A 454 -21.47 -34.76 13.90
CA ALA A 454 -21.04 -34.72 15.28
C ALA A 454 -22.08 -33.83 15.93
N GLY A 455 -22.97 -34.47 16.69
CA GLY A 455 -24.18 -33.79 17.09
C GLY A 455 -23.86 -32.57 17.94
N VAL A 456 -24.94 -31.92 18.31
CA VAL A 456 -25.23 -31.80 19.73
C VAL A 456 -25.22 -33.23 20.36
N THR A 457 -24.04 -33.84 20.48
CA THR A 457 -23.64 -34.29 21.81
C THR A 457 -23.75 -33.03 22.65
N GLU A 458 -24.66 -33.05 23.62
CA GLU A 458 -24.51 -32.22 24.80
C GLU A 458 -23.02 -32.24 25.18
N GLU A 459 -22.47 -31.09 25.57
CA GLU A 459 -21.15 -31.08 26.18
C GLU A 459 -21.15 -32.20 27.23
N PRO A 460 -20.19 -33.16 27.20
CA PRO A 460 -20.06 -34.09 28.31
C PRO A 460 -19.98 -33.20 29.55
N PRO A 461 -20.94 -33.31 30.49
CA PRO A 461 -21.26 -32.22 31.41
C PRO A 461 -19.96 -31.77 32.01
N VAL A 462 -19.60 -30.50 31.74
CA VAL A 462 -18.30 -29.90 32.09
C VAL A 462 -17.94 -30.50 33.42
N PRO A 463 -16.90 -31.36 33.52
CA PRO A 463 -16.61 -32.05 34.76
C PRO A 463 -16.55 -30.96 35.78
N GLN A 464 -17.53 -30.92 36.70
CA GLN A 464 -17.55 -29.87 37.67
C GLN A 464 -16.20 -29.99 38.32
N VAL A 465 -15.39 -28.95 38.18
CA VAL A 465 -14.21 -28.76 38.99
C VAL A 465 -14.75 -28.39 40.37
N THR A 466 -15.44 -29.36 40.97
CA THR A 466 -15.17 -29.86 42.30
C THR A 466 -13.73 -29.51 42.56
N GLN A 467 -13.55 -28.48 43.37
CA GLN A 467 -12.24 -28.02 43.76
C GLN A 467 -11.68 -29.13 44.66
N THR A 468 -11.16 -30.21 44.05
CA THR A 468 -10.14 -31.02 44.69
C THR A 468 -9.09 -30.02 45.13
N PRO A 469 -8.88 -29.82 46.44
CA PRO A 469 -7.96 -28.82 46.90
C PRO A 469 -6.62 -29.10 46.24
N THR A 470 -6.11 -28.11 45.50
CA THR A 470 -4.71 -28.13 45.07
C THR A 470 -3.89 -28.43 46.32
N PRO A 471 -2.96 -29.40 46.31
CA PRO A 471 -2.04 -29.57 47.42
C PRO A 471 -1.43 -28.19 47.68
N ASN A 472 -1.56 -27.68 48.92
CA ASN A 472 -1.15 -26.33 49.31
C ASN A 472 0.34 -26.14 48.98
N THR A 473 0.60 -25.68 47.76
CA THR A 473 1.90 -25.29 47.26
C THR A 473 1.92 -23.79 47.51
N PRO A 474 2.73 -23.30 48.47
CA PRO A 474 2.59 -21.93 48.94
C PRO A 474 2.76 -20.95 47.79
N GLU A 475 1.87 -19.97 47.69
CA GLU A 475 1.98 -18.89 46.70
C GLU A 475 3.35 -18.21 46.85
N LYS A 476 4.26 -18.51 45.91
CA LYS A 476 5.59 -17.90 45.89
C LYS A 476 5.40 -16.45 45.43
N LYS A 477 5.41 -15.53 46.38
CA LYS A 477 5.16 -14.10 46.20
C LYS A 477 6.11 -13.50 45.15
N GLU A 478 5.64 -13.37 43.91
CA GLU A 478 6.45 -12.87 42.78
C GLU A 478 6.91 -11.43 43.04
N THR A 479 8.23 -11.19 42.95
CA THR A 479 8.78 -9.84 43.14
C THR A 479 8.56 -8.99 41.87
N PRO A 480 7.94 -7.81 41.95
CA PRO A 480 7.75 -6.95 40.78
C PRO A 480 9.09 -6.33 40.33
N ILE A 481 9.27 -6.10 39.03
CA ILE A 481 10.37 -5.29 38.47
C ILE A 481 9.81 -4.24 37.51
N TYR A 482 10.20 -2.98 37.69
CA TYR A 482 9.70 -1.86 36.91
C TYR A 482 10.72 -1.46 35.87
N ILE A 483 10.35 -1.44 34.60
CA ILE A 483 11.25 -1.14 33.48
C ILE A 483 10.73 0.12 32.79
N LEU A 484 11.34 1.25 33.11
CA LEU A 484 10.94 2.57 32.66
C LEU A 484 11.85 3.03 31.52
N TRP A 485 11.32 3.65 30.47
CA TRP A 485 12.15 4.08 29.35
C TRP A 485 11.81 5.46 28.78
N GLY A 486 12.81 6.07 28.15
CA GLY A 486 12.71 7.34 27.44
C GLY A 486 13.64 7.35 26.21
N GLY A 487 13.06 7.38 25.03
CA GLY A 487 13.78 7.21 23.76
C GLY A 487 12.96 7.77 22.58
N ARG A 488 13.62 8.04 21.45
CA ARG A 488 12.95 8.47 20.21
C ARG A 488 12.96 7.39 19.14
N ASP A 489 14.10 6.78 18.86
CA ASP A 489 14.29 5.93 17.67
C ASP A 489 14.10 4.42 17.94
N GLY A 490 13.38 4.10 19.03
CA GLY A 490 13.08 2.74 19.49
C GLY A 490 14.22 1.99 20.19
N THR A 491 15.43 2.54 20.27
CA THR A 491 16.59 1.85 20.90
C THR A 491 16.38 1.56 22.39
N CYS A 492 15.98 2.56 23.18
CA CYS A 492 15.72 2.39 24.62
C CYS A 492 14.51 1.48 24.88
N GLU A 493 13.48 1.57 24.03
CA GLU A 493 12.30 0.71 24.08
C GLU A 493 12.68 -0.75 23.82
N ASN A 494 13.49 -1.05 22.81
CA ASN A 494 13.94 -2.41 22.51
C ASN A 494 14.78 -3.03 23.64
N TYR A 495 15.64 -2.24 24.29
CA TYR A 495 16.36 -2.68 25.49
C TYR A 495 15.41 -2.91 26.68
N ALA A 496 14.37 -2.09 26.84
CA ALA A 496 13.34 -2.27 27.87
C ALA A 496 12.52 -3.55 27.62
N GLU A 497 12.10 -3.80 26.38
CA GLU A 497 11.45 -5.04 25.96
C GLU A 497 12.35 -6.26 26.15
N THR A 498 13.67 -6.10 26.02
CA THR A 498 14.62 -7.20 26.24
C THR A 498 14.68 -7.57 27.72
N LEU A 499 14.74 -6.60 28.64
CA LEU A 499 14.60 -6.88 30.08
C LEU A 499 13.22 -7.44 30.43
N LEU A 500 12.16 -6.97 29.77
CA LEU A 500 10.78 -7.44 29.94
C LEU A 500 10.65 -8.94 29.58
N ARG A 501 11.33 -9.39 28.52
CA ARG A 501 11.42 -10.81 28.14
C ARG A 501 12.25 -11.64 29.11
N TRP A 502 13.34 -11.09 29.66
CA TRP A 502 14.26 -11.82 30.53
C TRP A 502 13.82 -11.90 32.00
N ALA A 503 13.01 -10.95 32.47
CA ALA A 503 12.60 -10.86 33.87
C ALA A 503 11.91 -12.12 34.44
N PRO A 504 10.97 -12.80 33.74
CA PRO A 504 10.30 -14.00 34.28
C PRO A 504 11.25 -15.17 34.54
N ALA A 505 12.19 -15.44 33.62
CA ALA A 505 13.23 -16.46 33.79
C ALA A 505 14.23 -16.12 34.92
N ASN A 506 14.28 -14.85 35.33
CA ASN A 506 15.04 -14.37 36.50
C ASN A 506 14.16 -14.26 37.77
N GLY A 507 12.94 -14.81 37.78
CA GLY A 507 12.06 -14.87 38.94
C GLY A 507 11.30 -13.57 39.27
N TYR A 508 11.18 -12.64 38.32
CA TYR A 508 10.48 -11.37 38.50
C TYR A 508 9.19 -11.26 37.69
N LYS A 509 8.26 -10.45 38.19
CA LYS A 509 7.04 -10.01 37.50
C LYS A 509 7.24 -8.62 36.87
N PRO A 510 7.49 -8.51 35.55
CA PRO A 510 7.88 -7.23 34.94
C PRO A 510 6.70 -6.31 34.61
N ILE A 511 6.94 -5.01 34.77
CA ILE A 511 6.01 -3.91 34.51
C ILE A 511 6.77 -2.84 33.70
N MET A 512 6.45 -2.71 32.40
CA MET A 512 7.11 -1.74 31.52
C MET A 512 6.29 -0.46 31.32
N ALA A 513 6.93 0.70 31.23
CA ALA A 513 6.25 1.99 31.01
C ALA A 513 7.19 3.09 30.49
N GLU A 514 6.61 4.17 29.96
CA GLU A 514 7.34 5.41 29.67
C GLU A 514 7.63 6.21 30.95
N LEU A 515 8.74 6.95 30.97
CA LEU A 515 9.18 7.72 32.15
C LEU A 515 8.16 8.78 32.60
N ASN A 516 7.54 9.54 31.68
CA ASN A 516 6.57 10.59 32.05
C ASN A 516 5.35 10.05 32.83
N ARG A 517 5.02 8.75 32.73
CA ARG A 517 3.95 8.13 33.55
C ARG A 517 4.21 8.22 35.06
N TYR A 518 5.47 8.38 35.44
CA TYR A 518 5.97 8.48 36.81
C TYR A 518 6.37 9.91 37.22
N ALA A 519 6.03 10.92 36.41
CA ALA A 519 6.28 12.34 36.68
C ALA A 519 5.28 12.98 37.67
N LYS A 520 5.01 12.30 38.80
CA LYS A 520 4.02 12.74 39.80
C LYS A 520 4.32 12.15 41.18
N LYS A 521 3.77 12.81 42.21
CA LYS A 521 3.96 12.47 43.63
C LYS A 521 3.64 10.99 43.93
N ASP A 522 4.53 10.37 44.68
CA ASP A 522 4.53 9.00 45.20
C ASP A 522 4.37 7.93 44.11
N ALA A 523 4.71 8.26 42.85
CA ALA A 523 4.56 7.33 41.73
C ALA A 523 5.65 6.26 41.66
N LEU A 524 6.89 6.58 42.03
CA LEU A 524 8.02 5.67 41.87
C LEU A 524 7.94 4.49 42.88
N PRO A 525 7.91 3.22 42.40
CA PRO A 525 7.71 2.06 43.27
C PRO A 525 8.87 1.80 44.23
N LYS A 526 8.56 1.12 45.33
CA LYS A 526 9.49 0.82 46.45
C LYS A 526 9.52 -0.66 46.85
N ASP A 527 8.58 -1.42 46.32
CA ASP A 527 8.37 -2.87 46.49
C ASP A 527 9.19 -3.72 45.50
N GLY A 528 9.77 -3.11 44.46
CA GLY A 528 10.64 -3.77 43.48
C GLY A 528 11.73 -2.83 42.92
N PRO A 529 12.71 -3.37 42.17
CA PRO A 529 13.73 -2.56 41.50
C PRO A 529 13.15 -1.79 40.31
N VAL A 530 13.61 -0.54 40.13
CA VAL A 530 13.23 0.37 39.04
C VAL A 530 14.40 0.54 38.08
N ILE A 531 14.27 -0.02 36.88
CA ILE A 531 15.29 0.02 35.83
C ILE A 531 14.93 1.10 34.82
N ILE A 532 15.78 2.11 34.66
CA ILE A 532 15.55 3.25 33.77
C ILE A 532 16.45 3.13 32.54
N ILE A 533 15.85 3.19 31.34
CA ILE A 533 16.58 3.14 30.07
C ILE A 533 16.31 4.44 29.29
N ALA A 534 17.31 5.33 29.24
CA ALA A 534 17.12 6.69 28.76
C ALA A 534 18.11 7.07 27.65
N ALA A 535 17.69 7.93 26.72
CA ALA A 535 18.55 8.53 25.70
C ALA A 535 18.73 10.05 25.88
N THR A 536 19.83 10.59 25.34
CA THR A 536 20.02 12.03 25.16
C THR A 536 19.84 12.41 23.68
N TYR A 537 19.06 13.46 23.39
CA TYR A 537 18.98 14.08 22.06
C TYR A 537 19.32 15.56 22.15
N ALA A 538 20.34 16.03 21.42
CA ALA A 538 20.83 17.42 21.44
C ALA A 538 21.09 18.01 22.85
N GLY A 539 21.40 17.17 23.84
CA GLY A 539 21.60 17.58 25.24
C GLY A 539 20.32 17.74 26.07
N TYR A 540 19.17 17.28 25.58
CA TYR A 540 17.87 17.35 26.23
C TYR A 540 17.22 15.95 26.35
N PRO A 541 16.30 15.75 27.32
CA PRO A 541 15.53 14.52 27.44
C PRO A 541 14.58 14.32 26.25
N THR A 542 14.17 13.08 26.01
CA THR A 542 13.13 12.77 25.01
C THR A 542 11.76 13.25 25.45
N GLU A 543 10.83 13.41 24.50
CA GLU A 543 9.47 13.87 24.80
C GLU A 543 8.78 13.03 25.89
N ASN A 544 8.90 11.70 25.83
CA ASN A 544 8.35 10.78 26.82
C ASN A 544 9.16 10.65 28.13
N ALA A 545 10.18 11.50 28.32
CA ALA A 545 11.01 11.59 29.52
C ALA A 545 11.17 13.02 30.09
N LYS A 546 10.72 14.06 29.36
CA LYS A 546 10.91 15.47 29.75
C LYS A 546 10.19 15.85 31.04
N ASP A 547 8.97 15.33 31.24
CA ASP A 547 8.16 15.66 32.42
C ASP A 547 8.74 14.97 33.65
N PHE A 548 9.24 13.73 33.48
CA PHE A 548 9.96 13.00 34.52
C PHE A 548 11.29 13.67 34.91
N HIS A 549 12.00 14.25 33.94
CA HIS A 549 13.21 15.04 34.18
C HIS A 549 12.93 16.33 34.96
N ALA A 550 11.91 17.09 34.56
CA ALA A 550 11.45 18.27 35.31
C ALA A 550 10.99 17.90 36.73
N TYR A 551 10.31 16.75 36.88
CA TYR A 551 9.83 16.24 38.15
C TYR A 551 10.98 15.87 39.11
N LEU A 552 11.97 15.10 38.66
CA LEU A 552 13.16 14.78 39.47
C LEU A 552 13.96 16.04 39.83
N SER A 553 14.10 16.98 38.89
CA SER A 553 14.76 18.28 39.11
C SER A 553 14.10 19.04 40.25
N LYS A 554 12.76 19.06 40.29
CA LYS A 554 11.96 19.67 41.35
C LYS A 554 12.21 19.00 42.71
N LEU A 555 12.11 17.67 42.79
CA LEU A 555 12.31 16.92 44.04
C LEU A 555 13.69 17.18 44.67
N VAL A 556 14.73 17.27 43.83
CA VAL A 556 16.11 17.56 44.27
C VAL A 556 16.25 19.00 44.75
N ALA A 557 15.63 19.97 44.06
CA ALA A 557 15.62 21.37 44.49
C ALA A 557 14.89 21.57 45.83
N GLU A 558 13.76 20.87 46.02
CA GLU A 558 12.94 20.91 47.24
C GLU A 558 13.51 20.03 48.39
N LYS A 559 14.60 19.29 48.16
CA LYS A 559 15.18 18.30 49.10
C LYS A 559 14.15 17.29 49.62
N SER A 560 13.24 16.87 48.73
CA SER A 560 12.16 15.94 49.07
C SER A 560 12.68 14.57 49.48
N THR A 561 12.08 13.97 50.51
CA THR A 561 12.39 12.60 50.95
C THR A 561 11.64 11.53 50.16
N GLU A 562 10.89 11.90 49.13
CA GLU A 562 9.96 11.01 48.43
C GLU A 562 10.66 9.81 47.77
N LEU A 563 11.86 10.01 47.21
CA LEU A 563 12.64 8.97 46.54
C LEU A 563 13.30 7.98 47.53
N LYS A 564 13.23 8.25 48.83
CA LYS A 564 13.74 7.34 49.87
C LYS A 564 13.00 5.99 49.82
N GLY A 565 13.76 4.92 49.65
CA GLY A 565 13.28 3.54 49.53
C GLY A 565 13.06 3.06 48.10
N VAL A 566 13.15 3.94 47.10
CA VAL A 566 13.22 3.52 45.68
C VAL A 566 14.59 2.89 45.45
N LYS A 567 14.65 1.72 44.78
CA LYS A 567 15.89 1.03 44.41
C LYS A 567 16.00 1.03 42.90
N TYR A 568 17.09 1.53 42.33
CA TYR A 568 17.13 1.81 40.89
C TYR A 568 18.44 1.45 40.19
N ALA A 569 18.39 1.30 38.87
CA ALA A 569 19.55 1.23 37.98
C ALA A 569 19.27 2.02 36.69
N VAL A 570 20.30 2.60 36.06
CA VAL A 570 20.16 3.37 34.82
C VAL A 570 21.00 2.74 33.71
N PHE A 571 20.41 2.58 32.52
CA PHE A 571 21.12 2.31 31.28
C PHE A 571 20.96 3.50 30.33
N GLY A 572 22.08 4.08 29.90
CA GLY A 572 22.10 5.28 29.08
C GLY A 572 22.47 5.03 27.63
N CYS A 573 21.68 5.54 26.70
CA CYS A 573 21.96 5.54 25.27
C CYS A 573 22.41 6.94 24.81
N GLY A 574 23.62 7.03 24.25
CA GLY A 574 24.19 8.27 23.73
C GLY A 574 25.03 8.04 22.47
N ARG A 575 25.66 9.09 21.95
CA ARG A 575 26.57 9.02 20.79
C ARG A 575 27.79 9.91 21.05
N SER A 576 28.99 9.34 21.18
CA SER A 576 30.23 10.10 21.51
C SER A 576 30.69 11.07 20.41
N GLY A 577 30.05 10.99 19.24
CA GLY A 577 30.04 12.06 18.24
C GLY A 577 29.52 13.41 18.78
N TRP A 578 28.81 13.43 19.91
CA TRP A 578 28.22 14.61 20.54
C TRP A 578 28.89 14.84 21.91
N SER A 579 30.19 15.15 21.94
CA SER A 579 31.03 15.10 23.16
C SER A 579 30.44 15.85 24.35
N ASP A 580 29.93 17.06 24.10
CA ASP A 580 29.47 18.00 25.12
C ASP A 580 28.09 17.63 25.69
N THR A 581 27.41 16.67 25.06
CA THR A 581 26.07 16.18 25.47
C THR A 581 26.02 14.65 25.60
N TYR A 582 27.16 13.96 25.46
CA TYR A 582 27.24 12.51 25.52
C TYR A 582 26.76 12.00 26.88
N GLN A 583 25.78 11.09 26.88
CA GLN A 583 25.16 10.51 28.09
C GLN A 583 24.52 11.52 29.06
N LYS A 584 24.39 12.81 28.70
CA LYS A 584 23.96 13.88 29.61
C LYS A 584 22.67 13.57 30.40
N VAL A 585 21.60 13.16 29.72
CA VAL A 585 20.30 12.91 30.38
C VAL A 585 20.33 11.65 31.28
N PRO A 586 20.88 10.50 30.85
CA PRO A 586 21.15 9.37 31.74
C PRO A 586 22.03 9.71 32.95
N ILE A 587 23.03 10.59 32.80
CA ILE A 587 23.86 11.09 33.90
C ILE A 587 23.03 11.92 34.87
N GLU A 588 22.22 12.85 34.36
CA GLU A 588 21.33 13.70 35.16
C GLU A 588 20.29 12.86 35.94
N PHE A 589 19.69 11.84 35.32
CA PHE A 589 18.80 10.91 36.03
C PHE A 589 19.51 10.16 37.16
N ASP A 590 20.72 9.66 36.92
CA ASP A 590 21.49 8.93 37.93
C ASP A 590 21.95 9.83 39.10
N ASP A 591 22.33 11.09 38.82
CA ASP A 591 22.66 12.09 39.84
C ASP A 591 21.41 12.48 40.67
N MET A 592 20.32 12.84 40.01
CA MET A 592 19.10 13.30 40.68
C MET A 592 18.48 12.22 41.58
N LEU A 593 18.43 10.97 41.13
CA LEU A 593 17.93 9.85 41.93
C LEU A 593 18.84 9.58 43.14
N THR A 594 20.16 9.60 42.97
CA THR A 594 21.12 9.47 44.09
C THR A 594 20.91 10.59 45.11
N ARG A 595 20.83 11.85 44.66
CA ARG A 595 20.68 13.04 45.53
C ARG A 595 19.34 13.12 46.22
N GLY A 596 18.28 12.57 45.62
CA GLY A 596 16.96 12.42 46.24
C GLY A 596 16.87 11.30 47.28
N GLY A 597 17.93 10.49 47.46
CA GLY A 597 17.98 9.41 48.44
C GLY A 597 17.43 8.05 47.95
N ALA A 598 17.36 7.84 46.64
CA ALA A 598 17.13 6.50 46.08
C ALA A 598 18.41 5.63 46.17
N GLU A 599 18.22 4.33 46.34
CA GLU A 599 19.31 3.35 46.44
C GLU A 599 19.76 2.88 45.04
N LYS A 600 21.01 3.15 44.67
CA LYS A 600 21.60 2.69 43.40
C LYS A 600 22.00 1.22 43.49
N LEU A 601 21.41 0.38 42.64
CA LEU A 601 21.64 -1.07 42.60
C LEU A 601 22.98 -1.43 41.93
N ILE A 602 23.27 -0.81 40.79
CA ILE A 602 24.51 -0.98 40.02
C ILE A 602 24.95 0.34 39.38
N ALA A 603 26.22 0.41 38.96
CA ALA A 603 26.71 1.53 38.17
C ALA A 603 25.91 1.71 36.86
N ARG A 604 25.75 2.97 36.42
CA ARG A 604 25.06 3.30 35.17
C ARG A 604 25.73 2.63 33.97
N GLY A 605 24.95 2.01 33.11
CA GLY A 605 25.43 1.41 31.86
C GLY A 605 25.50 2.44 30.72
N GLU A 606 26.39 2.20 29.76
CA GLU A 606 26.67 3.12 28.66
C GLU A 606 26.66 2.43 27.30
N PHE A 607 25.68 2.80 26.47
CA PHE A 607 25.64 2.49 25.04
C PHE A 607 26.07 3.71 24.22
N ASP A 608 27.07 3.54 23.36
CA ASP A 608 27.54 4.55 22.40
C ASP A 608 27.16 4.16 20.96
N ALA A 609 26.11 4.79 20.43
CA ALA A 609 25.64 4.64 19.05
C ALA A 609 26.65 5.14 18.00
N GLY A 610 27.71 5.84 18.41
CA GLY A 610 28.77 6.33 17.52
C GLY A 610 29.85 5.28 17.23
N ARG A 611 29.85 4.14 17.91
CA ARG A 611 30.85 3.07 17.75
C ARG A 611 30.22 1.81 17.17
N PRO A 612 30.82 1.17 16.15
CA PRO A 612 30.27 -0.05 15.54
C PRO A 612 30.32 -1.32 16.42
N PHE A 613 30.82 -1.23 17.65
CA PHE A 613 31.11 -2.38 18.52
C PHE A 613 30.41 -2.33 19.90
N THR A 614 29.28 -1.62 20.03
CA THR A 614 28.61 -1.40 21.33
C THR A 614 27.41 -2.30 21.63
N ALA A 615 27.15 -3.30 20.77
CA ALA A 615 26.06 -4.26 20.97
C ALA A 615 26.15 -5.02 22.31
N ASP A 616 27.37 -5.30 22.79
CA ASP A 616 27.60 -6.04 24.03
C ASP A 616 27.40 -5.19 25.30
N ALA A 617 27.42 -3.86 25.20
CA ALA A 617 27.42 -2.98 26.37
C ALA A 617 26.12 -3.08 27.19
N PHE A 618 25.00 -3.40 26.54
CA PHE A 618 23.74 -3.70 27.21
C PHE A 618 23.73 -5.11 27.80
N ASP A 619 24.14 -6.13 27.04
CA ASP A 619 24.21 -7.53 27.51
C ASP A 619 25.11 -7.66 28.76
N ASP A 620 26.32 -7.08 28.73
CA ASP A 620 27.28 -7.08 29.83
C ASP A 620 26.76 -6.36 31.09
N TRP A 621 26.01 -5.27 30.88
CA TRP A 621 25.40 -4.51 31.97
C TRP A 621 24.19 -5.25 32.56
N ALA A 622 23.35 -5.85 31.72
CA ALA A 622 22.21 -6.64 32.13
C ALA A 622 22.64 -7.92 32.86
N ALA A 623 23.72 -8.60 32.43
CA ALA A 623 24.29 -9.74 33.15
C ALA A 623 24.76 -9.36 34.56
N LYS A 624 25.37 -8.17 34.73
CA LYS A 624 25.74 -7.62 36.05
C LYS A 624 24.50 -7.27 36.88
N LEU A 625 23.47 -6.69 36.25
CA LEU A 625 22.19 -6.38 36.89
C LEU A 625 21.54 -7.65 37.45
N TRP A 626 21.36 -8.69 36.64
CA TRP A 626 20.72 -9.94 37.07
C TRP A 626 21.45 -10.63 38.23
N ASN A 627 22.80 -10.62 38.23
CA ASN A 627 23.62 -11.17 39.32
C ASN A 627 23.46 -10.40 40.66
N VAL A 628 23.26 -9.07 40.60
CA VAL A 628 22.99 -8.25 41.78
C VAL A 628 21.54 -8.42 42.24
N LEU A 629 20.60 -8.50 41.30
CA LEU A 629 19.19 -8.70 41.55
C LEU A 629 18.90 -10.07 42.19
N SER A 630 19.47 -11.16 41.68
CA SER A 630 19.26 -12.51 42.24
C SER A 630 19.66 -12.60 43.71
N LYS A 631 20.83 -12.06 44.07
CA LYS A 631 21.34 -12.00 45.44
C LYS A 631 20.54 -11.09 46.37
N ARG A 632 19.92 -10.02 45.86
CA ARG A 632 19.25 -9.00 46.68
C ARG A 632 17.77 -9.30 46.96
N TYR A 633 17.14 -10.13 46.14
CA TYR A 633 15.71 -10.49 46.26
C TYR A 633 15.46 -12.01 46.43
N ASP A 634 16.52 -12.82 46.56
CA ASP A 634 16.46 -14.28 46.75
C ASP A 634 15.62 -15.00 45.68
N VAL A 635 15.83 -14.59 44.42
CA VAL A 635 15.15 -15.16 43.25
C VAL A 635 16.03 -16.17 42.52
N THR A 636 15.43 -17.32 42.20
CA THR A 636 16.07 -18.43 41.49
C THR A 636 15.90 -18.25 39.99
N TYR A 637 17.02 -18.32 39.24
CA TYR A 637 16.98 -18.40 37.78
C TYR A 637 16.42 -19.76 37.34
N ASP A 638 15.51 -19.75 36.37
CA ASP A 638 14.90 -20.94 35.78
C ASP A 638 14.76 -20.77 34.26
N GLU A 639 15.55 -21.52 33.49
CA GLU A 639 15.53 -21.48 32.01
C GLU A 639 14.21 -22.07 31.46
N SER A 640 13.47 -22.88 32.22
CA SER A 640 12.15 -23.41 31.81
C SER A 640 11.02 -22.38 31.98
N LEU A 641 11.22 -21.34 32.79
CA LEU A 641 10.34 -20.17 32.87
C LEU A 641 10.60 -19.12 31.77
N TYR A 642 11.48 -19.43 30.80
CA TYR A 642 11.59 -18.69 29.54
C TYR A 642 10.32 -18.93 28.70
N ARG A 643 9.31 -18.07 28.88
CA ARG A 643 8.03 -18.20 28.17
C ARG A 643 8.18 -17.86 26.69
N GLU A 644 7.82 -18.80 25.82
CA GLU A 644 7.46 -18.49 24.45
C GLU A 644 6.21 -17.59 24.44
N VAL A 645 6.18 -16.59 23.56
CA VAL A 645 5.30 -15.41 23.73
C VAL A 645 4.02 -15.47 22.86
N TYR A 646 3.83 -16.49 22.02
CA TYR A 646 2.75 -16.51 21.02
C TYR A 646 2.13 -17.90 20.79
N GLU A 647 0.79 -17.94 20.80
CA GLU A 647 -0.08 -19.05 20.36
C GLU A 647 -1.22 -18.47 19.46
N ILE A 648 -1.95 -19.28 18.68
CA ILE A 648 -2.61 -18.85 17.41
C ILE A 648 -4.13 -19.19 17.28
N ARG A 649 -5.05 -18.20 17.12
CA ARG A 649 -6.43 -18.30 16.52
C ARG A 649 -6.98 -17.21 15.53
N GLN A 650 -7.92 -16.25 15.81
CA GLN A 650 -8.49 -15.27 14.79
C GLN A 650 -9.23 -13.95 15.25
N ILE A 651 -9.22 -12.86 14.41
CA ILE A 651 -10.21 -11.73 14.11
C ILE A 651 -9.49 -10.55 13.41
N GLY A 652 -9.79 -10.13 12.17
CA GLY A 652 -8.95 -9.13 11.43
C GLY A 652 -9.57 -7.77 11.06
N ASN A 653 -8.75 -6.74 10.77
CA ASN A 653 -9.05 -5.73 9.72
C ASN A 653 -7.86 -4.87 9.23
N ALA A 654 -7.81 -4.59 7.91
CA ALA A 654 -6.63 -4.03 7.22
C ALA A 654 -6.23 -2.59 7.63
N ASP A 655 -7.15 -1.79 8.18
CA ASP A 655 -6.84 -0.45 8.67
C ASP A 655 -6.04 -0.46 10.00
N ALA A 656 -5.88 -1.64 10.61
CA ALA A 656 -5.19 -1.76 11.89
C ALA A 656 -3.68 -1.47 11.80
N ARG A 657 -2.99 -1.62 10.65
CA ARG A 657 -1.51 -1.58 10.58
C ARG A 657 -0.90 -0.33 11.23
N HIS A 658 -1.39 0.86 10.88
CA HIS A 658 -0.83 2.11 11.41
C HIS A 658 -1.20 2.29 12.90
N ARG A 659 -2.41 1.90 13.31
CA ARG A 659 -2.88 1.87 14.70
C ARG A 659 -2.04 0.93 15.59
N ILE A 660 -1.73 -0.27 15.09
CA ILE A 660 -0.89 -1.31 15.71
C ILE A 660 0.56 -0.84 15.84
N LEU A 661 1.13 -0.28 14.77
CA LEU A 661 2.46 0.31 14.78
C LEU A 661 2.50 1.69 15.47
N ARG A 662 1.39 2.09 16.13
CA ARG A 662 1.21 3.32 16.93
C ARG A 662 1.42 4.63 16.18
N GLN A 663 1.32 4.58 14.86
CA GLN A 663 1.44 5.71 13.96
C GLN A 663 0.05 6.27 13.66
N LYS A 664 -0.52 6.96 14.64
CA LYS A 664 -1.86 7.57 14.54
C LYS A 664 -1.94 8.70 13.50
N ASP A 665 -0.80 9.29 13.14
CA ASP A 665 -0.68 10.46 12.28
C ASP A 665 -0.15 10.10 10.87
N THR A 666 -0.42 8.88 10.39
CA THR A 666 0.04 8.41 9.07
C THR A 666 -0.81 8.97 7.93
N ILE A 667 -0.14 9.60 6.97
CA ILE A 667 -0.70 10.16 5.74
C ILE A 667 -0.18 9.36 4.54
N SER A 668 -0.93 9.32 3.45
CA SER A 668 -0.51 8.69 2.18
C SER A 668 -0.14 9.72 1.13
N ALA A 669 0.95 9.47 0.40
CA ALA A 669 1.38 10.23 -0.77
C ALA A 669 1.56 9.33 -1.98
N VAL A 670 1.37 9.89 -3.17
CA VAL A 670 1.66 9.24 -4.46
C VAL A 670 3.04 9.66 -4.92
N VAL A 671 3.85 8.71 -5.38
CA VAL A 671 5.15 8.98 -6.01
C VAL A 671 4.93 9.61 -7.39
N VAL A 672 5.52 10.78 -7.61
CA VAL A 672 5.47 11.52 -8.88
C VAL A 672 6.73 11.24 -9.71
N GLU A 673 7.89 11.30 -9.07
CA GLU A 673 9.20 11.03 -9.68
C GLU A 673 10.07 10.26 -8.68
N ASN A 674 10.90 9.33 -9.16
CA ASN A 674 11.99 8.74 -8.39
C ASN A 674 13.22 8.57 -9.29
N ARG A 675 14.26 9.39 -9.08
CA ARG A 675 15.46 9.40 -9.92
C ARG A 675 16.75 9.43 -9.12
N THR A 676 17.79 8.86 -9.69
CA THR A 676 19.15 8.97 -9.15
C THR A 676 19.71 10.38 -9.42
N ILE A 677 20.40 10.96 -8.44
CA ILE A 677 20.99 12.32 -8.49
C ILE A 677 22.52 12.32 -8.32
N SER A 678 23.14 11.15 -8.42
CA SER A 678 24.60 10.94 -8.37
C SER A 678 25.00 9.84 -9.37
N ASN A 679 26.16 9.93 -10.00
CA ASN A 679 26.60 8.91 -10.96
C ASN A 679 27.13 7.63 -10.26
N PRO A 680 26.77 6.40 -10.71
CA PRO A 680 26.84 5.20 -9.85
C PRO A 680 28.24 4.56 -9.62
N ASP A 681 29.33 5.18 -10.09
CA ASP A 681 30.65 4.54 -10.10
C ASP A 681 31.26 4.37 -8.70
N GLY A 682 31.16 3.15 -8.16
CA GLY A 682 31.87 2.73 -6.95
C GLY A 682 31.39 3.41 -5.66
N THR A 683 30.22 4.05 -5.70
CA THR A 683 29.59 4.67 -4.52
C THR A 683 28.12 4.29 -4.45
N LEU A 684 27.54 4.35 -3.25
CA LEU A 684 26.10 4.17 -3.08
C LEU A 684 25.36 5.34 -3.78
N PRO A 685 24.26 5.09 -4.51
CA PRO A 685 23.56 6.16 -5.23
C PRO A 685 22.73 7.03 -4.27
N ALA A 686 22.84 8.36 -4.43
CA ALA A 686 21.90 9.31 -3.87
C ALA A 686 20.69 9.45 -4.81
N ARG A 687 19.49 9.60 -4.24
CA ARG A 687 18.23 9.66 -4.97
C ARG A 687 17.39 10.85 -4.57
N HIS A 688 16.55 11.26 -5.51
CA HIS A 688 15.47 12.22 -5.35
C HIS A 688 14.14 11.52 -5.57
N ILE A 689 13.17 11.79 -4.69
CA ILE A 689 11.80 11.31 -4.86
C ILE A 689 10.84 12.50 -4.66
N GLU A 690 9.93 12.72 -5.61
CA GLU A 690 8.85 13.71 -5.54
C GLU A 690 7.54 13.01 -5.15
N LEU A 691 6.81 13.59 -4.21
CA LEU A 691 5.66 13.00 -3.53
C LEU A 691 4.49 13.98 -3.53
N ASN A 692 3.34 13.57 -4.07
CA ASN A 692 2.10 14.33 -4.08
C ASN A 692 1.18 13.88 -2.94
N LEU A 693 0.74 14.83 -2.12
CA LEU A 693 -0.02 14.58 -0.89
C LEU A 693 -1.52 14.43 -1.19
N ARG A 694 -2.10 13.27 -0.84
CA ARG A 694 -3.53 12.98 -1.14
C ARG A 694 -4.53 13.80 -0.32
N VAL A 695 -4.14 14.31 0.85
CA VAL A 695 -5.04 15.06 1.76
C VAL A 695 -4.68 16.54 1.73
N LYS A 696 -5.55 17.35 1.10
CA LYS A 696 -5.31 18.78 0.80
C LYS A 696 -5.19 19.72 2.02
N GLU A 697 -5.57 19.26 3.21
CA GLU A 697 -5.58 20.07 4.45
C GLU A 697 -4.45 19.71 5.45
N ALA A 698 -3.73 18.60 5.24
CA ALA A 698 -3.06 17.89 6.34
C ALA A 698 -1.56 18.21 6.58
N CYS A 699 -0.84 18.86 5.65
CA CYS A 699 0.62 19.02 5.75
C CYS A 699 1.08 20.47 5.54
N LYS A 700 0.89 21.33 6.56
CA LYS A 700 1.57 22.64 6.64
C LYS A 700 3.01 22.43 7.12
N TYR A 701 3.89 22.03 6.20
CA TYR A 701 5.31 21.85 6.46
C TYR A 701 6.11 23.14 6.20
N GLN A 702 7.26 23.30 6.86
CA GLN A 702 8.18 24.43 6.67
C GLN A 702 9.56 23.94 6.20
N PRO A 703 10.35 24.78 5.51
CA PRO A 703 11.72 24.45 5.14
C PRO A 703 12.57 24.02 6.36
N GLY A 704 13.24 22.86 6.23
CA GLY A 704 13.99 22.21 7.31
C GLY A 704 13.23 21.13 8.10
N ASP A 705 11.93 20.91 7.83
CA ASP A 705 11.18 19.81 8.45
C ASP A 705 11.55 18.42 7.91
N VAL A 706 11.08 17.39 8.61
CA VAL A 706 11.32 15.96 8.32
C VAL A 706 10.00 15.23 8.13
N ILE A 707 10.01 14.10 7.42
CA ILE A 707 8.91 13.11 7.47
C ILE A 707 9.42 11.74 7.92
N SER A 708 8.59 10.98 8.61
CA SER A 708 8.89 9.61 9.05
C SER A 708 8.23 8.60 8.11
N VAL A 709 8.98 8.04 7.16
CA VAL A 709 8.48 7.02 6.21
C VAL A 709 8.34 5.67 6.90
N LEU A 710 7.21 4.97 6.73
CA LEU A 710 7.01 3.59 7.16
C LEU A 710 7.29 2.65 5.98
N PRO A 711 8.38 1.87 5.99
CA PRO A 711 8.75 1.06 4.83
C PRO A 711 8.12 -0.34 4.86
N THR A 712 8.43 -1.12 3.82
CA THR A 712 8.18 -2.56 3.73
C THR A 712 9.47 -3.31 3.37
N ASN A 713 9.58 -4.58 3.77
CA ASN A 713 10.70 -5.41 3.33
C ASN A 713 10.65 -5.68 1.82
N PRO A 714 11.80 -5.96 1.17
CA PRO A 714 11.82 -6.50 -0.19
C PRO A 714 11.00 -7.79 -0.26
N ILE A 715 10.19 -7.95 -1.31
CA ILE A 715 9.36 -9.14 -1.48
C ILE A 715 10.22 -10.39 -1.69
N GLU A 716 11.42 -10.21 -2.26
CA GLU A 716 12.45 -11.22 -2.45
C GLU A 716 12.96 -11.79 -1.12
N ASP A 717 13.17 -10.94 -0.11
CA ASP A 717 13.58 -11.36 1.24
C ASP A 717 12.45 -12.09 1.96
N VAL A 718 11.20 -11.66 1.77
CA VAL A 718 10.03 -12.39 2.27
C VAL A 718 9.94 -13.78 1.62
N HIS A 719 10.08 -13.88 0.30
CA HIS A 719 10.12 -15.16 -0.41
C HIS A 719 11.29 -16.07 0.02
N ARG A 720 12.45 -15.52 0.39
CA ARG A 720 13.57 -16.28 0.96
C ARG A 720 13.19 -16.94 2.29
N VAL A 721 12.49 -16.22 3.19
CA VAL A 721 11.96 -16.79 4.44
C VAL A 721 11.02 -17.97 4.14
N PHE A 722 10.02 -17.77 3.27
CA PHE A 722 9.09 -18.84 2.88
C PHE A 722 9.80 -20.06 2.29
N ARG A 723 10.80 -19.85 1.43
CA ARG A 723 11.61 -20.93 0.84
C ARG A 723 12.44 -21.67 1.89
N HIS A 724 13.06 -20.96 2.83
CA HIS A 724 13.89 -21.55 3.87
C HIS A 724 13.06 -22.44 4.81
N PHE A 725 11.96 -21.90 5.35
CA PHE A 725 11.06 -22.64 6.25
C PHE A 725 10.06 -23.56 5.53
N LYS A 726 10.11 -23.63 4.19
CA LYS A 726 9.25 -24.47 3.33
C LYS A 726 7.74 -24.20 3.53
N MET A 727 7.40 -22.94 3.78
CA MET A 727 6.04 -22.49 4.05
C MET A 727 5.36 -22.01 2.75
N PRO A 728 4.04 -22.21 2.58
CA PRO A 728 3.28 -21.59 1.48
C PRO A 728 3.05 -20.10 1.78
N LEU A 729 3.00 -19.23 0.76
CA LEU A 729 2.81 -17.77 0.92
C LEU A 729 1.47 -17.43 1.58
N GLU A 730 0.54 -18.33 1.37
CA GLU A 730 -0.79 -18.47 1.91
C GLU A 730 -0.83 -18.58 3.45
N GLN A 731 0.26 -19.04 4.09
CA GLN A 731 0.28 -19.35 5.53
C GLN A 731 -0.22 -18.17 6.37
N GLU A 732 -1.05 -18.46 7.37
CA GLU A 732 -1.57 -17.49 8.34
C GLU A 732 -1.16 -17.87 9.77
N PHE A 733 -0.97 -16.86 10.61
CA PHE A 733 -0.85 -16.99 12.06
C PHE A 733 -1.79 -15.98 12.75
N ARG A 734 -2.11 -16.22 14.02
CA ARG A 734 -2.62 -15.17 14.92
C ARG A 734 -1.48 -14.69 15.79
N VAL A 735 -1.51 -13.41 16.12
CA VAL A 735 -0.71 -12.89 17.22
C VAL A 735 -1.62 -12.83 18.45
N GLU A 736 -1.22 -13.38 19.59
CA GLU A 736 -1.96 -13.26 20.85
C GLU A 736 -1.18 -12.45 21.89
N LYS A 737 -1.92 -11.78 22.77
CA LYS A 737 -1.36 -10.89 23.79
C LYS A 737 -1.39 -11.57 25.15
N LEU A 738 -0.31 -12.30 25.48
CA LEU A 738 -0.20 -13.08 26.71
C LEU A 738 -0.01 -12.24 28.01
N SER A 739 0.05 -10.91 27.91
CA SER A 739 0.11 -10.03 29.08
C SER A 739 -0.40 -8.62 28.77
N SER A 740 -1.20 -8.06 29.68
CA SER A 740 -1.64 -6.66 29.65
C SER A 740 -0.50 -5.66 29.82
N SER A 741 0.67 -6.10 30.31
CA SER A 741 1.87 -5.28 30.53
C SER A 741 2.70 -5.06 29.26
N VAL A 742 2.38 -5.76 28.17
CA VAL A 742 3.09 -5.65 26.88
C VAL A 742 2.34 -4.70 25.95
N PHE A 743 3.11 -3.87 25.27
CA PHE A 743 2.62 -2.93 24.28
C PHE A 743 2.29 -3.64 22.95
N GLU A 744 1.08 -3.43 22.42
CA GLU A 744 0.69 -3.89 21.08
C GLU A 744 1.56 -3.21 20.01
N THR A 745 2.43 -3.99 19.37
CA THR A 745 3.29 -3.63 18.21
C THR A 745 3.07 -4.55 17.00
N LEU A 746 2.32 -5.64 17.21
CA LEU A 746 1.89 -6.62 16.22
C LEU A 746 0.34 -6.70 16.23
N PRO A 747 -0.30 -7.23 15.16
CA PRO A 747 -1.75 -7.39 15.03
C PRO A 747 -2.33 -8.41 16.02
N ALA A 748 -2.32 -8.05 17.31
CA ALA A 748 -2.79 -8.88 18.40
C ALA A 748 -4.30 -9.10 18.32
N GLY A 749 -4.72 -10.36 18.44
CA GLY A 749 -6.09 -10.82 18.22
C GLY A 749 -6.34 -11.33 16.79
N GLU A 750 -5.53 -10.96 15.80
CA GLU A 750 -5.90 -11.10 14.38
C GLU A 750 -5.26 -12.27 13.64
N ARG A 751 -6.01 -12.95 12.74
CA ARG A 751 -5.36 -13.82 11.72
C ARG A 751 -4.75 -12.92 10.67
N VAL A 752 -3.45 -13.08 10.48
CA VAL A 752 -2.66 -12.32 9.53
C VAL A 752 -1.79 -13.28 8.75
N LYS A 753 -1.76 -13.11 7.43
CA LYS A 753 -0.85 -13.87 6.56
C LYS A 753 0.57 -13.67 7.07
N VAL A 754 1.36 -14.73 7.12
CA VAL A 754 2.80 -14.67 7.43
C VAL A 754 3.50 -13.72 6.48
N PHE A 755 3.04 -13.66 5.23
CA PHE A 755 3.50 -12.71 4.23
C PHE A 755 3.30 -11.26 4.70
N GLU A 756 2.11 -10.93 5.21
CA GLU A 756 1.80 -9.61 5.75
C GLU A 756 2.66 -9.31 6.99
N LEU A 757 2.81 -10.24 7.93
CA LEU A 757 3.69 -10.06 9.09
C LEU A 757 5.14 -9.77 8.66
N LEU A 758 5.70 -10.60 7.78
CA LEU A 758 7.08 -10.51 7.30
C LEU A 758 7.33 -9.28 6.42
N ILE A 759 6.36 -8.83 5.61
CA ILE A 759 6.55 -7.68 4.71
C ILE A 759 6.33 -6.34 5.44
N ASN A 760 5.41 -6.30 6.42
CA ASN A 760 4.88 -5.05 6.97
C ASN A 760 5.23 -4.76 8.44
N PHE A 761 5.58 -5.76 9.26
CA PHE A 761 5.66 -5.61 10.73
C PHE A 761 7.01 -5.91 11.38
N VAL A 762 7.96 -6.57 10.68
CA VAL A 762 9.30 -6.90 11.20
C VAL A 762 10.42 -6.52 10.21
N GLU A 763 11.67 -6.36 10.63
CA GLU A 763 12.81 -6.03 9.73
C GLU A 763 13.65 -7.29 9.41
N LEU A 764 13.57 -7.80 8.18
CA LEU A 764 14.32 -9.00 7.76
C LEU A 764 15.80 -8.74 7.47
N GLY A 765 16.12 -7.58 6.87
CA GLY A 765 17.47 -7.24 6.40
C GLY A 765 18.46 -6.79 7.48
N LYS A 766 18.08 -6.78 8.77
CA LYS A 766 18.95 -6.28 9.84
C LYS A 766 20.09 -7.27 10.11
N PRO A 767 21.36 -6.81 10.22
CA PRO A 767 22.48 -7.68 10.58
C PRO A 767 22.24 -8.42 11.91
N ALA A 768 22.67 -9.69 11.96
CA ALA A 768 22.54 -10.52 13.16
C ALA A 768 23.38 -9.98 14.32
N GLN A 769 22.95 -10.24 15.56
CA GLN A 769 23.62 -9.84 16.80
C GLN A 769 24.27 -11.05 17.49
N LYS A 770 25.18 -10.83 18.46
CA LYS A 770 25.87 -11.93 19.16
C LYS A 770 24.89 -12.85 19.87
N SER A 771 23.83 -12.29 20.45
CA SER A 771 22.67 -13.01 20.99
C SER A 771 22.06 -13.99 19.97
N HIS A 772 21.84 -13.54 18.73
CA HIS A 772 21.30 -14.38 17.66
C HIS A 772 22.25 -15.52 17.30
N LEU A 773 23.55 -15.24 17.12
CA LEU A 773 24.53 -16.29 16.80
C LEU A 773 24.65 -17.32 17.94
N ARG A 774 24.53 -16.91 19.21
CA ARG A 774 24.47 -17.83 20.36
C ARG A 774 23.23 -18.75 20.30
N ILE A 775 22.06 -18.23 19.91
CA ILE A 775 20.83 -19.03 19.73
C ILE A 775 21.01 -20.02 18.57
N LEU A 776 21.49 -19.55 17.41
CA LEU A 776 21.77 -20.39 16.25
C LEU A 776 22.77 -21.51 16.57
N MET A 777 23.80 -21.23 17.37
CA MET A 777 24.80 -22.21 17.81
C MET A 777 24.22 -23.29 18.74
N LYS A 778 23.19 -22.98 19.55
CA LYS A 778 22.43 -23.98 20.32
C LYS A 778 21.55 -24.89 19.42
N LYS A 779 21.32 -24.52 18.16
CA LYS A 779 20.36 -25.16 17.23
C LYS A 779 21.03 -25.98 16.12
N THR A 780 22.33 -26.24 16.22
CA THR A 780 23.07 -27.17 15.34
C THR A 780 23.87 -28.17 16.18
N GLN A 781 24.06 -29.38 15.65
CA GLN A 781 24.99 -30.38 16.20
C GLN A 781 26.33 -30.42 15.45
N ASN A 782 26.51 -29.62 14.39
CA ASN A 782 27.74 -29.58 13.61
C ASN A 782 28.80 -28.71 14.29
N GLU A 783 29.88 -29.33 14.75
CA GLU A 783 30.99 -28.65 15.45
C GLU A 783 31.74 -27.64 14.57
N ASP A 784 31.77 -27.81 13.25
CA ASP A 784 32.40 -26.84 12.35
C ASP A 784 31.53 -25.58 12.20
N THR A 785 30.20 -25.73 12.08
CA THR A 785 29.24 -24.61 12.14
C THR A 785 29.36 -23.86 13.46
N LYS A 786 29.39 -24.57 14.59
CA LYS A 786 29.59 -23.94 15.91
C LYS A 786 30.90 -23.16 15.98
N ARG A 787 32.01 -23.72 15.45
CA ARG A 787 33.32 -23.06 15.42
C ARG A 787 33.32 -21.79 14.57
N GLU A 788 32.67 -21.79 13.40
CA GLU A 788 32.52 -20.60 12.57
C GLU A 788 31.67 -19.51 13.24
N LEU A 789 30.51 -19.87 13.82
CA LEU A 789 29.66 -18.93 14.56
C LEU A 789 30.38 -18.33 15.78
N GLN A 790 31.13 -19.15 16.53
CA GLN A 790 31.90 -18.69 17.68
C GLN A 790 33.08 -17.79 17.26
N SER A 791 33.73 -18.07 16.13
CA SER A 791 34.76 -17.20 15.55
C SER A 791 34.21 -15.80 15.18
N GLU A 792 33.00 -15.76 14.61
CA GLU A 792 32.31 -14.51 14.30
C GLU A 792 31.93 -13.71 15.57
N ILE A 793 31.46 -14.39 16.61
CA ILE A 793 31.19 -13.79 17.93
C ILE A 793 32.47 -13.18 18.53
N ASN A 794 33.59 -13.92 18.47
CA ASN A 794 34.89 -13.52 19.01
C ASN A 794 35.49 -12.33 18.25
N THR A 795 35.35 -12.30 16.92
CA THR A 795 35.77 -11.17 16.06
C THR A 795 34.78 -10.00 16.08
N SER A 796 33.81 -10.01 17.01
CA SER A 796 32.78 -8.98 17.20
C SER A 796 32.00 -8.66 15.91
N LEU A 797 31.58 -9.71 15.21
CA LEU A 797 30.68 -9.65 14.06
C LEU A 797 31.26 -8.90 12.84
N ALA A 798 32.60 -8.87 12.71
CA ALA A 798 33.27 -8.09 11.68
C ALA A 798 32.84 -8.45 10.24
N ASN A 799 32.60 -9.73 9.95
CA ASN A 799 32.15 -10.19 8.64
C ASN A 799 30.64 -9.97 8.44
N THR A 800 29.85 -10.20 9.50
CA THR A 800 28.40 -9.94 9.60
C THR A 800 28.08 -8.50 9.26
N ILE A 801 28.80 -7.55 9.87
CA ILE A 801 28.63 -6.11 9.68
C ILE A 801 29.08 -5.72 8.26
N LYS A 802 30.28 -6.14 7.85
CA LYS A 802 30.84 -5.82 6.52
C LYS A 802 29.96 -6.28 5.36
N ASN A 803 29.34 -7.45 5.47
CA ASN A 803 28.54 -8.05 4.42
C ASN A 803 27.02 -7.92 4.62
N HIS A 804 26.59 -7.28 5.72
CA HIS A 804 25.18 -7.17 6.12
C HIS A 804 24.48 -8.54 6.16
N LEU A 805 25.01 -9.46 6.96
CA LEU A 805 24.45 -10.81 7.13
C LEU A 805 23.35 -10.79 8.21
N SER A 806 22.10 -10.99 7.78
CA SER A 806 20.92 -11.16 8.63
C SER A 806 20.86 -12.58 9.23
N ILE A 807 19.92 -12.80 10.16
CA ILE A 807 19.63 -14.15 10.70
C ILE A 807 19.32 -15.13 9.55
N LEU A 808 18.56 -14.68 8.54
CA LEU A 808 18.20 -15.49 7.37
C LEU A 808 19.41 -15.82 6.50
N ASP A 809 20.36 -14.89 6.32
CA ASP A 809 21.60 -15.17 5.58
C ASP A 809 22.44 -16.27 6.28
N TYR A 810 22.42 -16.33 7.62
CA TYR A 810 23.06 -17.41 8.39
C TYR A 810 22.34 -18.75 8.22
N LEU A 811 21.02 -18.77 8.32
CA LEU A 811 20.19 -19.97 8.14
C LEU A 811 20.25 -20.54 6.71
N GLU A 812 20.38 -19.69 5.69
CA GLU A 812 20.60 -20.13 4.30
C GLU A 812 22.02 -20.67 4.07
N LYS A 813 23.03 -20.12 4.78
CA LYS A 813 24.43 -20.59 4.70
C LYS A 813 24.63 -21.94 5.39
N TYR A 814 24.07 -22.13 6.59
CA TYR A 814 24.25 -23.32 7.42
C TYR A 814 22.92 -24.06 7.58
N ARG A 815 22.65 -25.03 6.69
CA ARG A 815 21.37 -25.76 6.64
C ARG A 815 21.21 -26.82 7.72
N ASP A 816 22.25 -27.05 8.51
CA ASP A 816 22.31 -27.91 9.71
C ASP A 816 21.77 -27.21 10.99
N ILE A 817 21.37 -25.95 10.89
CA ILE A 817 20.74 -25.21 11.99
C ILE A 817 19.22 -25.44 11.95
N GLU A 818 18.72 -26.23 12.91
CA GLU A 818 17.31 -26.58 13.06
C GLU A 818 16.55 -25.53 13.90
N LEU A 819 16.39 -24.33 13.35
CA LEU A 819 15.57 -23.26 13.97
C LEU A 819 14.12 -23.33 13.48
N GLN A 820 13.14 -23.24 14.37
CA GLN A 820 11.73 -23.17 13.98
C GLN A 820 11.31 -21.74 13.58
N PHE A 821 10.25 -21.60 12.77
CA PHE A 821 9.81 -20.29 12.28
C PHE A 821 9.42 -19.34 13.42
N ASN A 822 8.72 -19.83 14.45
CA ASN A 822 8.32 -19.02 15.60
C ASN A 822 9.55 -18.43 16.31
N GLU A 823 10.59 -19.24 16.53
CA GLU A 823 11.85 -18.79 17.13
C GLU A 823 12.53 -17.73 16.26
N PHE A 824 12.63 -17.97 14.94
CA PHE A 824 13.14 -16.99 13.98
C PHE A 824 12.37 -15.66 14.02
N PHE A 825 11.04 -15.72 13.98
CA PHE A 825 10.17 -14.55 13.93
C PHE A 825 10.30 -13.69 15.20
N VAL A 826 10.41 -14.31 16.38
CA VAL A 826 10.59 -13.61 17.66
C VAL A 826 11.98 -12.96 17.78
N MET A 827 12.99 -13.45 17.04
CA MET A 827 14.31 -12.82 16.95
C MET A 827 14.33 -11.59 16.01
N LEU A 828 13.26 -11.35 15.22
CA LEU A 828 13.18 -10.18 14.34
C LEU A 828 12.68 -8.95 15.11
N PRO A 829 13.31 -7.76 14.94
CA PRO A 829 12.80 -6.52 15.50
C PRO A 829 11.63 -5.99 14.68
N TYR A 830 10.73 -5.23 15.32
CA TYR A 830 9.59 -4.60 14.67
C TYR A 830 9.98 -3.56 13.60
N MET A 831 9.08 -3.36 12.64
CA MET A 831 9.23 -2.40 11.55
C MET A 831 9.11 -0.95 12.06
N ARG A 832 10.21 -0.19 12.02
CA ARG A 832 10.26 1.21 12.46
C ARG A 832 10.18 2.21 11.29
N THR A 833 9.63 3.39 11.56
CA THR A 833 9.76 4.53 10.62
C THR A 833 11.20 5.02 10.53
N ARG A 834 11.57 5.58 9.37
CA ARG A 834 12.84 6.30 9.17
C ARG A 834 12.54 7.75 8.84
N GLU A 835 13.23 8.66 9.52
CA GLU A 835 13.14 10.08 9.22
C GLU A 835 13.94 10.44 7.96
N TYR A 836 13.42 11.39 7.19
CA TYR A 836 14.08 11.98 6.04
C TYR A 836 13.81 13.49 6.02
N SER A 837 14.86 14.29 5.87
CA SER A 837 14.72 15.74 5.67
C SER A 837 13.99 16.04 4.36
N ILE A 838 12.99 16.91 4.41
CA ILE A 838 12.28 17.41 3.24
C ILE A 838 13.22 18.33 2.46
N SER A 839 13.22 18.21 1.14
CA SER A 839 14.13 18.91 0.24
C SER A 839 13.48 19.87 -0.75
N SER A 840 12.19 20.15 -0.58
CA SER A 840 11.43 21.18 -1.32
C SER A 840 10.82 22.20 -0.37
N SER A 841 10.55 23.41 -0.84
CA SER A 841 9.70 24.40 -0.15
C SER A 841 8.22 24.18 -0.50
N PRO A 842 7.28 24.40 0.44
CA PRO A 842 5.84 24.39 0.14
C PRO A 842 5.43 25.53 -0.81
N LEU A 843 6.23 26.60 -0.93
CA LEU A 843 5.97 27.75 -1.81
C LEU A 843 6.22 27.44 -3.29
N TRP A 844 7.03 26.42 -3.61
CA TRP A 844 7.34 26.05 -4.99
C TRP A 844 6.20 25.29 -5.68
N LYS A 845 5.65 24.29 -5.00
CA LYS A 845 4.52 23.46 -5.46
C LYS A 845 3.65 23.10 -4.24
N PRO A 846 2.46 23.70 -4.07
CA PRO A 846 1.53 23.30 -3.03
C PRO A 846 1.16 21.81 -3.15
N ASN A 847 1.06 21.12 -2.01
CA ASN A 847 0.78 19.67 -1.91
C ASN A 847 1.85 18.74 -2.53
N THR A 848 3.01 19.26 -2.91
CA THR A 848 4.18 18.45 -3.28
C THR A 848 5.24 18.56 -2.20
N LEU A 849 5.86 17.43 -1.83
CA LEU A 849 7.13 17.43 -1.11
C LEU A 849 8.15 16.56 -1.83
N THR A 850 9.44 16.84 -1.62
CA THR A 850 10.52 16.01 -2.14
C THR A 850 11.44 15.54 -1.03
N LEU A 851 12.08 14.38 -1.20
CA LEU A 851 13.17 13.91 -0.35
C LEU A 851 14.46 13.78 -1.17
N SER A 852 15.59 13.96 -0.52
CA SER A 852 16.92 13.70 -1.07
C SER A 852 17.68 12.80 -0.11
N TYR A 853 17.94 11.55 -0.50
CA TYR A 853 18.42 10.52 0.43
C TYR A 853 19.46 9.59 -0.20
N GLN A 854 20.22 8.91 0.67
CA GLN A 854 21.25 7.97 0.28
C GLN A 854 20.64 6.56 0.21
N GLU A 855 20.81 5.85 -0.89
CA GLU A 855 20.43 4.44 -0.96
C GLU A 855 21.46 3.59 -0.20
N HIS A 856 21.04 2.79 0.79
CA HIS A 856 21.91 1.88 1.53
C HIS A 856 21.75 0.43 1.05
N LYS A 857 22.88 -0.29 0.94
CA LYS A 857 22.91 -1.73 0.62
C LYS A 857 22.13 -2.51 1.69
N LYS A 858 21.12 -3.30 1.28
CA LYS A 858 20.13 -3.96 2.16
C LYS A 858 19.39 -3.00 3.14
N GLY A 859 19.37 -1.69 2.88
CA GLY A 859 18.66 -0.74 3.72
C GLY A 859 17.14 -0.85 3.52
N VAL A 860 16.40 -1.24 4.56
CA VAL A 860 14.94 -1.48 4.47
C VAL A 860 14.20 -0.26 3.93
N SER A 861 14.40 0.93 4.52
CA SER A 861 13.67 2.14 4.12
C SER A 861 14.21 2.81 2.87
N SER A 862 15.52 3.02 2.76
CA SER A 862 16.11 3.64 1.57
C SER A 862 15.96 2.75 0.33
N GLY A 863 16.02 1.43 0.50
CA GLY A 863 15.73 0.45 -0.54
C GLY A 863 14.25 0.37 -0.88
N TYR A 864 13.34 0.46 0.10
CA TYR A 864 11.90 0.60 -0.16
C TYR A 864 11.62 1.83 -1.04
N LEU A 865 12.11 3.01 -0.65
CA LEU A 865 11.99 4.24 -1.45
C LEU A 865 12.64 4.09 -2.84
N ALA A 866 13.82 3.47 -2.94
CA ALA A 866 14.51 3.30 -4.23
C ALA A 866 13.78 2.37 -5.22
N ARG A 867 12.93 1.46 -4.73
CA ARG A 867 12.10 0.56 -5.57
C ARG A 867 10.78 1.19 -6.02
N GLN A 868 10.36 2.33 -5.48
CA GLN A 868 9.07 2.94 -5.84
C GLN A 868 9.10 3.53 -7.26
N SER A 869 8.02 3.33 -8.00
CA SER A 869 7.78 3.90 -9.33
C SER A 869 6.75 5.04 -9.27
N PRO A 870 6.72 5.96 -10.26
CA PRO A 870 5.62 6.90 -10.41
C PRO A 870 4.25 6.21 -10.39
N GLY A 871 3.33 6.72 -9.57
CA GLY A 871 2.01 6.13 -9.31
C GLY A 871 1.93 5.25 -8.05
N ASP A 872 3.05 4.80 -7.48
CA ASP A 872 3.03 4.02 -6.23
C ASP A 872 2.58 4.88 -5.04
N VAL A 873 1.98 4.25 -4.03
CA VAL A 873 1.51 4.91 -2.80
C VAL A 873 2.42 4.58 -1.64
N ILE A 874 3.03 5.60 -1.03
CA ILE A 874 3.81 5.47 0.20
C ILE A 874 3.04 6.01 1.40
N ARG A 875 3.34 5.45 2.58
CA ARG A 875 2.79 5.89 3.87
C ARG A 875 3.90 6.52 4.73
N PHE A 876 3.62 7.69 5.29
CA PHE A 876 4.56 8.43 6.15
C PHE A 876 3.79 9.11 7.28
N THR A 877 4.44 9.31 8.43
CA THR A 877 3.91 10.15 9.50
C THR A 877 4.49 11.56 9.39
N TRP A 878 3.64 12.55 9.65
CA TRP A 878 4.09 13.92 9.86
C TRP A 878 4.76 14.02 11.23
N ARG A 879 5.98 14.58 11.26
CA ARG A 879 6.68 14.92 12.50
C ARG A 879 7.21 16.34 12.35
N VAL A 880 6.64 17.28 13.10
CA VAL A 880 7.28 18.59 13.29
C VAL A 880 8.67 18.33 13.85
N SER A 881 9.71 18.88 13.22
CA SER A 881 11.08 18.70 13.67
C SER A 881 11.19 19.10 15.13
N SER A 882 11.72 18.21 15.98
CA SER A 882 12.03 18.55 17.38
C SER A 882 13.03 19.70 17.50
N HIS A 883 13.70 20.04 16.40
CA HIS A 883 14.54 21.20 16.25
C HIS A 883 13.68 22.38 15.76
N ALA A 884 12.85 22.96 16.63
CA ALA A 884 12.08 24.17 16.33
C ALA A 884 12.96 25.34 15.81
N HIS A 885 14.28 25.25 16.01
CA HIS A 885 15.29 26.23 15.59
C HIS A 885 16.07 25.83 14.31
N PHE A 886 15.95 24.60 13.80
CA PHE A 886 16.62 24.19 12.55
C PHE A 886 15.77 24.62 11.34
N GLY A 887 15.85 25.89 11.00
CA GLY A 887 15.06 26.51 9.95
C GLY A 887 15.57 27.90 9.58
N LEU A 888 14.94 28.51 8.57
CA LEU A 888 15.20 29.88 8.16
C LEU A 888 14.99 30.90 9.30
N PRO A 889 15.71 32.04 9.34
CA PRO A 889 15.51 33.13 10.28
C PRO A 889 14.04 33.53 10.50
N GLU A 890 13.31 33.67 9.41
CA GLU A 890 11.89 34.03 9.28
C GLU A 890 10.89 32.92 9.69
N ARG A 891 11.38 31.78 10.20
CA ARG A 891 10.52 30.72 10.75
C ARG A 891 9.86 31.21 12.06
N PRO A 892 8.55 31.00 12.27
CA PRO A 892 7.89 31.25 13.57
C PRO A 892 8.62 30.58 14.74
N ASP A 893 8.47 31.13 15.94
CA ASP A 893 9.12 30.58 17.13
C ASP A 893 8.52 29.22 17.56
N LYS A 894 9.11 28.63 18.62
CA LYS A 894 8.71 27.33 19.17
C LYS A 894 7.23 27.26 19.63
N ASP A 895 6.63 28.41 19.94
CA ASP A 895 5.27 28.54 20.44
C ASP A 895 4.31 28.97 19.30
N GLY A 896 4.84 29.11 18.07
CA GLY A 896 4.11 29.47 16.85
C GLY A 896 4.00 30.97 16.59
N ASN A 897 4.66 31.83 17.38
CA ASN A 897 4.53 33.28 17.23
C ASN A 897 5.28 33.79 15.98
N PRO A 898 4.76 34.83 15.30
CA PRO A 898 5.48 35.51 14.23
C PRO A 898 6.80 36.13 14.73
N VAL A 899 7.86 35.94 13.95
CA VAL A 899 9.14 36.65 14.16
C VAL A 899 9.15 37.98 13.39
N PRO A 900 10.02 38.94 13.73
CA PRO A 900 10.10 40.22 13.03
C PRO A 900 10.29 40.07 11.51
N ALA A 901 9.59 40.90 10.72
CA ALA A 901 9.59 40.77 9.26
C ALA A 901 10.98 40.94 8.60
N ASN A 902 11.91 41.63 9.28
CA ASN A 902 13.30 41.79 8.82
C ASN A 902 14.20 40.57 9.14
N GLU A 903 13.73 39.52 9.81
CA GLU A 903 14.50 38.28 9.95
C GLU A 903 14.82 37.67 8.57
N ALA A 904 13.88 37.77 7.61
CA ALA A 904 14.08 37.32 6.24
C ALA A 904 15.27 38.02 5.54
N GLU A 905 15.57 39.27 5.91
CA GLU A 905 16.69 40.03 5.34
C GLU A 905 18.07 39.50 5.80
N LYS A 906 18.14 38.72 6.88
CA LYS A 906 19.41 38.21 7.44
C LYS A 906 20.04 37.14 6.54
N PRO A 907 21.39 37.08 6.41
CA PRO A 907 22.03 36.03 5.64
C PRO A 907 21.88 34.65 6.29
N VAL A 908 22.04 33.58 5.50
CA VAL A 908 22.04 32.20 5.98
C VAL A 908 23.26 31.46 5.44
N VAL A 909 24.04 30.87 6.34
CA VAL A 909 25.21 30.06 6.04
C VAL A 909 24.88 28.59 6.31
N MET A 910 25.07 27.75 5.29
CA MET A 910 24.67 26.34 5.29
C MET A 910 25.89 25.45 5.03
N PHE A 911 26.09 24.43 5.84
CA PHE A 911 27.19 23.47 5.74
C PHE A 911 26.63 22.07 5.51
N ALA A 912 26.87 21.53 4.31
CA ALA A 912 26.29 20.28 3.85
C ALA A 912 27.37 19.28 3.41
N THR A 913 27.19 18.01 3.75
CA THR A 913 27.96 16.90 3.16
C THR A 913 27.01 15.90 2.51
N GLY A 914 27.17 15.63 1.21
CA GLY A 914 26.31 14.69 0.48
C GLY A 914 24.82 15.00 0.66
N THR A 915 24.01 14.02 1.06
CA THR A 915 22.56 14.17 1.24
C THR A 915 22.16 15.11 2.38
N GLY A 916 23.11 15.59 3.19
CA GLY A 916 22.91 16.72 4.10
C GLY A 916 22.50 18.03 3.39
N ILE A 917 22.57 18.09 2.06
CA ILE A 917 21.96 19.18 1.27
C ILE A 917 20.42 19.19 1.35
N ALA A 918 19.77 18.07 1.69
CA ALA A 918 18.32 17.93 1.66
C ALA A 918 17.56 19.12 2.30
N PRO A 919 17.72 19.44 3.60
CA PRO A 919 17.00 20.57 4.19
C PRO A 919 17.41 21.91 3.57
N PHE A 920 18.66 22.08 3.16
CA PHE A 920 19.11 23.32 2.53
C PHE A 920 18.51 23.53 1.14
N ARG A 921 18.28 22.46 0.37
CA ARG A 921 17.52 22.54 -0.88
C ARG A 921 16.11 23.10 -0.63
N SER A 922 15.43 22.69 0.45
CA SER A 922 14.13 23.28 0.83
C SER A 922 14.23 24.77 1.15
N MET A 923 15.23 25.18 1.94
CA MET A 923 15.43 26.55 2.40
C MET A 923 15.84 27.50 1.26
N ILE A 924 16.72 27.02 0.37
CA ILE A 924 17.16 27.75 -0.82
C ILE A 924 15.99 27.92 -1.79
N GLN A 925 15.21 26.87 -2.02
CA GLN A 925 14.01 26.95 -2.87
C GLN A 925 12.98 27.94 -2.30
N ASP A 926 12.78 27.98 -0.98
CA ASP A 926 11.87 28.91 -0.30
C ASP A 926 12.25 30.37 -0.57
N ARG A 927 13.50 30.74 -0.24
CA ARG A 927 14.01 32.09 -0.49
C ARG A 927 14.12 32.42 -1.98
N TRP A 928 14.37 31.46 -2.85
CA TRP A 928 14.36 31.68 -4.30
C TRP A 928 12.95 32.02 -4.82
N VAL A 929 11.90 31.32 -4.35
CA VAL A 929 10.51 31.67 -4.70
C VAL A 929 10.16 33.06 -4.17
N ARG A 930 10.45 33.35 -2.90
CA ARG A 930 10.23 34.67 -2.27
C ARG A 930 10.94 35.82 -2.99
N ALA A 931 12.21 35.64 -3.37
CA ALA A 931 12.97 36.63 -4.14
C ALA A 931 12.31 36.93 -5.48
N ARG A 932 11.79 35.90 -6.18
CA ARG A 932 11.04 36.07 -7.43
C ARG A 932 9.67 36.73 -7.24
N GLN A 933 9.10 36.66 -6.04
CA GLN A 933 7.89 37.39 -5.63
C GLN A 933 8.18 38.82 -5.13
N GLY A 934 9.45 39.24 -5.07
CA GLY A 934 9.87 40.58 -4.66
C GLY A 934 10.08 40.75 -3.14
N GLU A 935 10.03 39.68 -2.35
CA GLU A 935 10.38 39.75 -0.92
C GLU A 935 11.87 40.04 -0.69
N LYS A 936 12.17 40.76 0.40
CA LYS A 936 13.54 41.07 0.82
C LYS A 936 14.16 39.88 1.57
N VAL A 937 14.76 38.96 0.83
CA VAL A 937 15.39 37.74 1.40
C VAL A 937 16.91 37.77 1.31
N GLY A 938 17.57 37.55 2.46
CA GLY A 938 19.01 37.67 2.67
C GLY A 938 19.84 36.67 1.88
N LYS A 939 21.10 37.04 1.60
CA LYS A 939 22.07 36.20 0.89
C LYS A 939 22.24 34.84 1.57
N MET A 940 22.25 33.78 0.77
CA MET A 940 22.49 32.41 1.20
C MET A 940 23.87 31.94 0.74
N ILE A 941 24.61 31.28 1.62
CA ILE A 941 25.94 30.72 1.32
C ILE A 941 25.92 29.24 1.64
N LEU A 942 26.16 28.39 0.65
CA LEU A 942 26.14 26.93 0.78
C LEU A 942 27.56 26.36 0.65
N PHE A 943 28.17 25.98 1.77
CA PHE A 943 29.39 25.18 1.79
C PHE A 943 29.01 23.71 1.57
N PHE A 944 29.34 23.16 0.41
CA PHE A 944 28.93 21.81 0.01
C PHE A 944 30.13 20.87 -0.18
N GLY A 945 30.12 19.74 0.53
CA GLY A 945 31.18 18.73 0.49
C GLY A 945 30.74 17.46 -0.23
N CYS A 946 31.51 17.07 -1.26
CA CYS A 946 31.38 15.77 -1.93
C CYS A 946 32.75 15.16 -2.28
N ARG A 947 32.77 14.09 -3.08
CA ARG A 947 34.00 13.42 -3.51
C ARG A 947 34.49 14.00 -4.82
N ASP A 948 33.64 13.97 -5.83
CA ASP A 948 33.96 14.27 -7.23
C ASP A 948 32.82 15.12 -7.82
N PRO A 949 33.11 16.33 -8.36
CA PRO A 949 32.08 17.20 -8.92
C PRO A 949 31.22 16.52 -9.99
N LYS A 950 31.79 15.57 -10.75
CA LYS A 950 31.10 14.86 -11.84
C LYS A 950 30.31 13.64 -11.36
N LYS A 951 30.34 13.30 -10.06
CA LYS A 951 29.69 12.09 -9.53
C LYS A 951 28.70 12.36 -8.42
N ASP A 952 29.07 13.12 -7.39
CA ASP A 952 28.24 13.30 -6.19
C ASP A 952 28.02 14.77 -5.79
N PHE A 953 28.18 15.70 -6.75
CA PHE A 953 27.74 17.10 -6.59
C PHE A 953 26.22 17.25 -6.84
N LEU A 954 25.46 16.83 -5.83
CA LEU A 954 24.00 16.78 -5.88
C LEU A 954 23.41 18.14 -6.29
N TYR A 955 22.54 18.12 -7.30
CA TYR A 955 21.82 19.27 -7.85
C TYR A 955 22.66 20.38 -8.52
N ALA A 956 23.98 20.18 -8.72
CA ALA A 956 24.85 21.19 -9.32
C ALA A 956 24.42 21.63 -10.73
N ASP A 957 24.13 20.68 -11.62
CA ASP A 957 23.74 20.95 -13.01
C ASP A 957 22.23 21.17 -13.22
N SER A 958 21.48 21.36 -12.12
CA SER A 958 20.03 21.61 -12.14
C SER A 958 19.68 22.73 -11.16
N ASP A 959 19.00 22.44 -10.06
CA ASP A 959 18.43 23.45 -9.15
C ASP A 959 19.46 24.51 -8.70
N LEU A 960 20.67 24.09 -8.30
CA LEU A 960 21.67 25.03 -7.79
C LEU A 960 22.15 26.01 -8.86
N LYS A 961 22.23 25.59 -10.12
CA LYS A 961 22.62 26.43 -11.26
C LYS A 961 21.61 27.56 -11.44
N ASP A 962 20.34 27.21 -11.57
CA ASP A 962 19.25 28.16 -11.79
C ASP A 962 19.06 29.11 -10.59
N TRP A 963 19.34 28.65 -9.38
CA TRP A 963 19.24 29.45 -8.16
C TRP A 963 20.43 30.40 -7.93
N MET A 964 21.61 30.10 -8.48
CA MET A 964 22.78 31.00 -8.44
C MET A 964 22.63 32.23 -9.35
N ASP A 965 21.76 32.20 -10.36
CA ASP A 965 21.55 33.36 -11.24
C ASP A 965 20.52 34.37 -10.68
N GLN A 966 19.75 33.97 -9.66
CA GLN A 966 18.84 34.87 -8.95
C GLN A 966 19.62 35.90 -8.11
N LYS A 967 19.10 37.14 -8.08
CA LYS A 967 19.58 38.22 -7.21
C LYS A 967 18.62 38.51 -6.05
N ASN A 968 19.15 39.04 -4.95
CA ASN A 968 18.35 39.61 -3.86
C ASN A 968 18.01 41.10 -4.12
N TRP A 969 17.25 41.72 -3.21
CA TRP A 969 16.81 43.12 -3.34
C TRP A 969 17.95 44.16 -3.31
N LYS A 970 19.17 43.78 -2.89
CA LYS A 970 20.39 44.61 -2.95
C LYS A 970 21.16 44.45 -4.26
N GLY A 971 20.69 43.59 -5.18
CA GLY A 971 21.38 43.28 -6.44
C GLY A 971 22.53 42.28 -6.31
N GLU A 972 22.75 41.74 -5.11
CA GLU A 972 23.73 40.68 -4.82
C GLU A 972 23.19 39.33 -5.31
N ARG A 973 24.08 38.38 -5.64
CA ARG A 973 23.70 36.99 -5.92
C ARG A 973 23.04 36.35 -4.69
N LEU A 974 21.84 35.78 -4.87
CA LEU A 974 21.04 35.22 -3.78
C LEU A 974 21.69 33.96 -3.18
N LEU A 975 22.22 33.07 -4.01
CA LEU A 975 22.86 31.82 -3.58
C LEU A 975 24.34 31.79 -3.99
N ASP A 976 25.24 31.60 -3.04
CA ASP A 976 26.70 31.52 -3.24
C ASP A 976 27.21 30.14 -2.80
N VAL A 977 27.52 29.25 -3.76
CA VAL A 977 27.94 27.86 -3.49
C VAL A 977 29.46 27.76 -3.37
N ARG A 978 29.94 27.22 -2.24
CA ARG A 978 31.35 27.05 -1.87
C ARG A 978 31.71 25.57 -1.78
N PRO A 979 32.08 24.93 -2.90
CA PRO A 979 32.34 23.50 -2.92
C PRO A 979 33.67 23.12 -2.25
N ALA A 980 33.71 21.91 -1.69
CA ALA A 980 34.91 21.20 -1.26
C ALA A 980 34.88 19.76 -1.80
N PHE A 981 35.97 19.32 -2.42
CA PHE A 981 36.03 18.01 -3.08
C PHE A 981 37.13 17.16 -2.46
N SER A 982 36.74 16.05 -1.84
CA SER A 982 37.71 15.15 -1.18
C SER A 982 38.51 14.28 -2.17
N ARG A 983 38.04 14.13 -3.42
CA ARG A 983 38.64 13.32 -4.49
C ARG A 983 38.48 13.99 -5.88
N PRO A 984 39.00 15.21 -6.09
CA PRO A 984 38.85 15.93 -7.35
C PRO A 984 39.55 15.16 -8.49
N PRO A 985 38.87 14.86 -9.61
CA PRO A 985 39.40 14.02 -10.69
C PRO A 985 40.42 14.74 -11.58
N ASP A 986 40.38 16.07 -11.63
CA ASP A 986 41.18 16.92 -12.51
C ASP A 986 41.55 18.25 -11.82
N GLU A 987 42.41 19.05 -12.47
CA GLU A 987 42.86 20.33 -11.92
C GLU A 987 41.75 21.39 -11.89
N ALA A 988 40.79 21.33 -12.81
CA ALA A 988 39.65 22.25 -12.82
C ALA A 988 38.77 22.05 -11.57
N ALA A 989 38.53 20.80 -11.16
CA ALA A 989 37.88 20.47 -9.90
C ALA A 989 38.66 20.98 -8.67
N LYS A 990 40.00 20.87 -8.67
CA LYS A 990 40.84 21.45 -7.60
C LYS A 990 40.73 22.97 -7.54
N VAL A 991 40.73 23.66 -8.69
CA VAL A 991 40.56 25.13 -8.75
C VAL A 991 39.17 25.54 -8.26
N GLN A 992 38.11 24.84 -8.68
CA GLN A 992 36.72 25.07 -8.26
C GLN A 992 36.54 24.92 -6.74
N SER A 993 37.10 23.87 -6.15
CA SER A 993 37.15 23.69 -4.68
C SER A 993 38.22 24.57 -3.99
N SER A 994 39.02 25.31 -4.76
CA SER A 994 40.17 26.10 -4.33
C SER A 994 41.16 25.31 -3.46
N GLY A 995 41.35 24.02 -3.80
CA GLY A 995 42.22 23.06 -3.12
C GLY A 995 41.66 22.46 -1.83
N CYS A 996 40.44 22.82 -1.42
CA CYS A 996 39.84 22.41 -0.15
C CYS A 996 39.19 21.02 -0.27
N LYS A 997 39.59 20.09 0.60
CA LYS A 997 39.09 18.69 0.57
C LYS A 997 37.79 18.52 1.34
N TYR A 998 37.63 19.30 2.40
CA TYR A 998 36.47 19.27 3.28
C TYR A 998 35.89 20.67 3.50
N ILE A 999 34.63 20.72 3.93
CA ILE A 999 33.90 21.99 4.08
C ILE A 999 34.48 22.88 5.19
N GLN A 1000 35.09 22.31 6.23
CA GLN A 1000 35.80 23.08 7.24
C GLN A 1000 37.08 23.75 6.69
N ASP A 1001 37.81 23.08 5.79
CA ASP A 1001 38.98 23.68 5.11
C ASP A 1001 38.53 24.89 4.27
N ARG A 1002 37.41 24.72 3.55
CA ARG A 1002 36.80 25.76 2.72
C ARG A 1002 36.29 26.93 3.56
N ALA A 1003 35.64 26.65 4.69
CA ALA A 1003 35.17 27.64 5.65
C ALA A 1003 36.32 28.43 6.28
N GLN A 1004 37.44 27.76 6.63
CA GLN A 1004 38.63 28.42 7.15
C GLN A 1004 39.32 29.31 6.10
N LYS A 1005 39.32 28.90 4.83
CA LYS A 1005 39.84 29.69 3.71
C LYS A 1005 38.99 30.92 3.42
N ASP A 1006 37.66 30.75 3.42
CA ASP A 1006 36.68 31.83 3.22
C ASP A 1006 36.29 32.52 4.55
N ALA A 1007 37.13 32.45 5.60
CA ALA A 1007 36.79 32.91 6.95
C ALA A 1007 36.44 34.40 7.04
N ASP A 1008 37.03 35.25 6.18
CA ASP A 1008 36.73 36.69 6.16
C ASP A 1008 35.29 36.98 5.71
N LEU A 1009 34.77 36.22 4.74
CA LEU A 1009 33.36 36.24 4.34
C LEU A 1009 32.45 35.76 5.49
N LEU A 1010 32.90 34.77 6.26
CA LEU A 1010 32.14 34.27 7.41
C LEU A 1010 32.10 35.26 8.58
N ILE A 1011 33.13 36.08 8.78
CA ILE A 1011 33.13 37.20 9.74
C ILE A 1011 32.18 38.31 9.25
N GLU A 1012 32.23 38.66 7.97
CA GLU A 1012 31.37 39.69 7.36
C GLU A 1012 29.87 39.36 7.53
N VAL A 1013 29.45 38.13 7.21
CA VAL A 1013 28.04 37.76 7.36
C VAL A 1013 27.64 37.54 8.82
N TYR A 1014 28.57 37.16 9.71
CA TYR A 1014 28.31 37.11 11.15
C TYR A 1014 27.92 38.47 11.70
N ASP A 1015 28.67 39.51 11.33
CA ASP A 1015 28.41 40.89 11.74
C ASP A 1015 27.08 41.43 11.19
N ASN A 1016 26.61 40.88 10.07
CA ASN A 1016 25.27 41.11 9.51
C ASN A 1016 24.17 40.20 10.11
N GLY A 1017 24.45 39.48 11.20
CA GLY A 1017 23.47 38.68 11.94
C GLY A 1017 23.09 37.36 11.28
N ALA A 1018 23.98 36.75 10.49
CA ALA A 1018 23.69 35.51 9.78
C ALA A 1018 23.32 34.33 10.70
N ARG A 1019 22.44 33.45 10.22
CA ARG A 1019 22.14 32.15 10.85
C ARG A 1019 23.04 31.05 10.27
N TYR A 1020 23.63 30.22 11.12
CA TYR A 1020 24.55 29.14 10.75
C TYR A 1020 23.86 27.79 10.94
N LEU A 1021 23.79 26.99 9.88
CA LEU A 1021 23.10 25.69 9.86
C LEU A 1021 24.03 24.62 9.29
N THR A 1022 24.08 23.45 9.93
CA THR A 1022 24.93 22.31 9.50
C THR A 1022 24.09 21.04 9.42
N CYS A 1023 24.21 20.28 8.31
CA CYS A 1023 23.51 19.01 8.14
C CYS A 1023 24.40 17.97 7.43
N GLY A 1024 24.38 16.74 7.95
CA GLY A 1024 25.16 15.62 7.42
C GLY A 1024 26.19 15.10 8.43
N ASN A 1025 27.37 14.70 7.96
CA ASN A 1025 28.32 13.92 8.76
C ASN A 1025 28.82 14.69 10.00
N VAL A 1026 28.60 14.10 11.19
CA VAL A 1026 29.04 14.62 12.50
C VAL A 1026 30.52 15.01 12.54
N ALA A 1027 31.40 14.33 11.80
CA ALA A 1027 32.82 14.69 11.73
C ALA A 1027 33.06 16.09 11.13
N ALA A 1028 32.23 16.52 10.18
CA ALA A 1028 32.29 17.87 9.62
C ALA A 1028 31.79 18.92 10.62
N SER A 1029 30.77 18.60 11.43
CA SER A 1029 30.27 19.47 12.51
C SER A 1029 31.37 19.79 13.54
N LYS A 1030 32.09 18.78 14.05
CA LYS A 1030 33.24 19.00 14.96
C LYS A 1030 34.36 19.83 14.32
N GLY A 1031 34.60 19.65 13.02
CA GLY A 1031 35.54 20.48 12.27
C GLY A 1031 35.11 21.94 12.21
N LEU A 1032 33.82 22.20 12.01
CA LEU A 1032 33.24 23.54 11.95
C LEU A 1032 33.19 24.24 13.31
N GLU A 1033 33.04 23.53 14.43
CA GLU A 1033 33.21 24.12 15.77
C GLU A 1033 34.63 24.71 15.97
N ALA A 1034 35.66 24.00 15.51
CA ALA A 1034 37.05 24.48 15.58
C ALA A 1034 37.27 25.71 14.68
N VAL A 1035 36.70 25.72 13.47
CA VAL A 1035 36.72 26.88 12.57
C VAL A 1035 35.93 28.06 13.14
N GLY A 1036 34.79 27.80 13.80
CA GLY A 1036 33.97 28.83 14.46
C GLY A 1036 34.71 29.54 15.59
N LYS A 1037 35.45 28.80 16.42
CA LYS A 1037 36.35 29.39 17.44
C LYS A 1037 37.36 30.35 16.82
N GLU A 1038 37.95 29.99 15.68
CA GLU A 1038 38.92 30.81 14.97
C GLU A 1038 38.29 32.03 14.27
N ILE A 1039 37.07 31.90 13.74
CA ILE A 1039 36.28 33.01 13.15
C ILE A 1039 36.00 34.08 14.21
N VAL A 1040 35.50 33.69 15.39
CA VAL A 1040 35.26 34.63 16.51
C VAL A 1040 36.57 35.30 16.93
N ARG A 1041 37.65 34.52 17.08
CA ARG A 1041 38.98 35.01 17.45
C ARG A 1041 39.49 36.08 16.47
N LYS A 1042 39.46 35.80 15.16
CA LYS A 1042 39.88 36.73 14.10
C LYS A 1042 38.98 37.95 13.97
N GLY A 1043 37.66 37.80 14.13
CA GLY A 1043 36.72 38.92 14.13
C GLY A 1043 37.00 39.89 15.30
N HIS A 1044 37.40 39.35 16.45
CA HIS A 1044 37.82 40.12 17.62
C HIS A 1044 39.17 40.82 17.43
N GLU A 1045 40.16 40.14 16.83
CA GLU A 1045 41.43 40.75 16.43
C GLU A 1045 41.23 41.92 15.45
N LYS A 1046 40.40 41.74 14.41
CA LYS A 1046 40.05 42.81 13.45
C LYS A 1046 39.34 44.00 14.10
N LYS A 1047 38.67 43.80 15.23
CA LYS A 1047 37.99 44.84 16.02
C LYS A 1047 38.85 45.40 17.17
N GLY A 1048 40.12 45.01 17.28
CA GLY A 1048 41.04 45.48 18.32
C GLY A 1048 40.70 45.02 19.75
N LYS A 1049 39.96 43.91 19.90
CA LYS A 1049 39.48 43.39 21.19
C LYS A 1049 40.05 42.00 21.46
N THR A 1050 41.14 41.88 22.20
CA THR A 1050 41.75 40.58 22.53
C THR A 1050 42.02 40.40 24.04
N PRO A 1051 41.82 39.19 24.59
CA PRO A 1051 41.20 38.01 23.98
C PRO A 1051 39.65 38.11 23.94
N PRO A 1052 38.96 37.38 23.03
CA PRO A 1052 37.50 37.26 23.08
C PRO A 1052 37.03 36.58 24.38
N PRO A 1053 35.94 37.05 25.01
CA PRO A 1053 35.31 36.37 26.14
C PRO A 1053 34.95 34.91 25.80
N PRO A 1054 35.19 33.93 26.70
CA PRO A 1054 34.74 32.55 26.51
C PRO A 1054 33.23 32.42 26.28
N GLU A 1055 32.45 33.34 26.85
CA GLU A 1055 31.00 33.48 26.66
C GLU A 1055 30.62 33.77 25.19
N GLU A 1056 31.38 34.61 24.47
CA GLU A 1056 31.07 34.95 23.07
C GLU A 1056 31.44 33.82 22.11
N ILE A 1057 32.51 33.08 22.41
CA ILE A 1057 32.85 31.84 21.70
C ILE A 1057 31.74 30.78 21.91
N LYS A 1058 31.28 30.57 23.14
CA LYS A 1058 30.13 29.70 23.43
C LYS A 1058 28.86 30.16 22.72
N LYS A 1059 28.60 31.46 22.69
CA LYS A 1059 27.43 32.06 22.02
C LYS A 1059 27.45 31.83 20.51
N PHE A 1060 28.61 31.98 19.84
CA PHE A 1060 28.75 31.66 18.42
C PHE A 1060 28.52 30.17 18.14
N ILE A 1061 29.16 29.29 18.91
CA ILE A 1061 28.99 27.83 18.76
C ILE A 1061 27.52 27.43 18.99
N GLY A 1062 26.87 28.01 19.99
CA GLY A 1062 25.43 27.83 20.26
C GLY A 1062 24.49 28.42 19.19
N GLN A 1063 24.99 29.19 18.22
CA GLN A 1063 24.24 29.65 17.05
C GLN A 1063 24.41 28.75 15.81
N ILE A 1064 25.30 27.75 15.87
CA ILE A 1064 25.44 26.73 14.81
C ILE A 1064 24.44 25.60 15.10
N TYR A 1065 23.30 25.61 14.40
CA TYR A 1065 22.33 24.53 14.54
C TYR A 1065 22.77 23.31 13.73
N PHE A 1066 22.84 22.15 14.37
CA PHE A 1066 23.20 20.88 13.74
C PHE A 1066 22.01 19.92 13.69
N THR A 1067 21.87 19.20 12.58
CA THR A 1067 20.99 18.02 12.48
C THR A 1067 21.67 16.88 11.70
N ASP A 1068 21.42 15.64 12.11
CA ASP A 1068 21.86 14.42 11.43
C ASP A 1068 20.69 13.43 11.41
N VAL A 1069 19.92 13.49 10.32
CA VAL A 1069 18.74 12.64 10.09
C VAL A 1069 19.14 11.33 9.35
N PHE A 1070 20.43 11.12 9.09
CA PHE A 1070 20.93 10.08 8.18
C PHE A 1070 21.86 9.08 8.90
N GLY A 1071 21.25 8.18 9.69
CA GLY A 1071 21.93 7.09 10.42
C GLY A 1071 21.32 5.71 10.15
#